data_AF-A0A9W4IB88-F1
#
_entry.id   AF-A0A9W4IB88-F1
#
_cell.length_a   1.000
_cell.length_b   1.000
_cell.length_c   1.000
_cell.angle_alpha   90.00
_cell.angle_beta   90.00
_cell.angle_gamma   90.00
#
_symmetry.space_group_name_H-M   'P 1'
#
loop_
_entity.id
_entity.type
_entity.pdbx_description
1 polymer ?
#
loop_
_entity_poly.entity_id
_entity_poly.type
_entity_poly.pdbx_seq_one_letter_code
_entity_poly.pdbx_strand_id
1 'polypeptide(L)'
;MVARYFSLAETESKIMSEAHEQPATHGRSNVTCVSLARQIDDYLISAGAWYHRDPEQMSVFILTLFQSWMQMDLCATTVYPILKDFHPLFEPKLLDVLLFSHLRDMERLQTIQTYLHGRCAQAKVGAMTIFADPAPGCFADRDFEVSGADGMQVLQTKIDSDSMKTRIEKEEELERVNAQYEALTKQKAEIPCTERLNPDGTHDIRGCKHCYIVRRRWRLKIQVHEDFLPPDNMIPQRRSIVFELSTPQEFAAYRNATWNMAVAISQLDTALAAAPQVLLADYVQLQPYNQCKSFTSLTLASHTKSFLGTHYKSQRLPAKQQKVLLPSALKFSYNDTKNGIWFKALPQNLSFAHHFAIRLPPSHPFSDLYTSSVFAADGPGPSSYQALASTPQCPSGISNQEFIAHQNLMRGTRRRWLCILTELGSSNLNLSLRDTTVLLRRLALQAGPSSDGDVLQAVYTVFRDPQFCFRLIEQVEYHVQTIASSWRENNYMETLVILATRLCGLAYPEAIARARALLLQIRNVALTWLRLLRNEMRAAQEADVANQAARYCFSSALLCRQTFSPEACSLSKLDAESFQGFVEATLTMQEALVFDMSKFTDETRNLLVHDIKMVAAFRTELLELAMKYVSHVGFAINATWPAGSGKRTYSEW
;
A
#
# COMPACT_ATOMS: atom_id res chain seq x y z
N MET A 1 20.50 -7.88 -4.96
CA MET A 1 19.22 -7.76 -5.69
C MET A 1 18.57 -9.12 -5.91
N VAL A 2 19.18 -10.03 -6.69
CA VAL A 2 18.61 -11.35 -7.04
C VAL A 2 18.12 -12.16 -5.83
N ALA A 3 19.00 -12.44 -4.86
CA ALA A 3 18.64 -13.22 -3.67
C ALA A 3 17.47 -12.61 -2.86
N ARG A 4 17.34 -11.28 -2.87
CA ARG A 4 16.26 -10.59 -2.17
C ARG A 4 14.92 -10.81 -2.87
N TYR A 5 14.85 -10.63 -4.19
CA TYR A 5 13.61 -10.89 -4.95
C TYR A 5 13.23 -12.37 -4.95
N PHE A 6 14.21 -13.26 -4.92
CA PHE A 6 13.96 -14.69 -4.76
C PHE A 6 13.31 -15.00 -3.40
N SER A 7 13.88 -14.48 -2.31
CA SER A 7 13.32 -14.61 -0.95
C SER A 7 11.93 -13.97 -0.83
N LEU A 8 11.68 -12.84 -1.50
CA LEU A 8 10.35 -12.23 -1.56
C LEU A 8 9.35 -13.11 -2.31
N ALA A 9 9.73 -13.71 -3.44
CA ALA A 9 8.88 -14.63 -4.18
C ALA A 9 8.52 -15.89 -3.35
N GLU A 10 9.48 -16.43 -2.59
CA GLU A 10 9.23 -17.53 -1.66
C GLU A 10 8.26 -17.12 -0.53
N THR A 11 8.45 -15.91 0.02
CA THR A 11 7.57 -15.36 1.07
C THR A 11 6.14 -15.20 0.56
N GLU A 12 5.97 -14.61 -0.62
CA GLU A 12 4.66 -14.44 -1.27
C GLU A 12 4.00 -15.79 -1.57
N SER A 13 4.76 -16.75 -2.10
CA SER A 13 4.26 -18.11 -2.37
C SER A 13 3.78 -18.81 -1.09
N LYS A 14 4.52 -18.62 0.01
CA LYS A 14 4.14 -19.15 1.33
C LYS A 14 2.83 -18.52 1.83
N ILE A 15 2.72 -17.18 1.80
CA ILE A 15 1.50 -16.45 2.19
C ILE A 15 0.31 -16.94 1.36
N MET A 16 0.51 -17.13 0.06
CA MET A 16 -0.53 -17.65 -0.84
C MET A 16 -0.99 -19.07 -0.46
N SER A 17 -0.06 -19.96 -0.11
CA SER A 17 -0.40 -21.33 0.30
C SER A 17 -1.17 -21.37 1.62
N GLU A 18 -0.78 -20.54 2.60
CA GLU A 18 -1.42 -20.46 3.92
C GLU A 18 -2.85 -19.89 3.85
N ALA A 19 -3.13 -19.01 2.88
CA ALA A 19 -4.44 -18.37 2.73
C ALA A 19 -5.60 -19.31 2.35
N HIS A 20 -5.32 -20.58 2.02
CA HIS A 20 -6.33 -21.58 1.67
C HIS A 20 -6.89 -22.34 2.90
N GLU A 21 -6.29 -22.18 4.09
CA GLU A 21 -6.76 -22.83 5.32
C GLU A 21 -7.76 -21.94 6.07
N GLN A 22 -9.06 -22.28 6.01
CA GLN A 22 -10.09 -21.51 6.74
C GLN A 22 -10.01 -21.73 8.27
N PRO A 23 -10.16 -20.68 9.10
CA PRO A 23 -10.24 -20.84 10.55
C PRO A 23 -11.58 -21.50 10.95
N ALA A 24 -11.51 -22.70 11.53
CA ALA A 24 -12.70 -23.50 11.86
C ALA A 24 -13.37 -23.17 13.22
N THR A 25 -12.81 -22.30 14.08
CA THR A 25 -13.37 -22.03 15.43
C THR A 25 -13.06 -20.62 15.98
N HIS A 26 -13.92 -20.11 16.89
CA HIS A 26 -13.74 -18.80 17.58
C HIS A 26 -12.38 -18.67 18.30
N GLY A 27 -11.98 -19.66 19.11
CA GLY A 27 -10.72 -19.59 19.87
C GLY A 27 -9.45 -19.59 19.00
N ARG A 28 -9.49 -20.24 17.83
CA ARG A 28 -8.40 -20.15 16.84
C ARG A 28 -8.39 -18.79 16.13
N SER A 29 -9.56 -18.19 15.93
CA SER A 29 -9.71 -16.91 15.21
C SER A 29 -9.00 -15.75 15.90
N ASN A 30 -8.97 -15.68 17.24
CA ASN A 30 -8.24 -14.64 17.97
C ASN A 30 -6.74 -14.67 17.68
N VAL A 31 -6.11 -15.83 17.88
CA VAL A 31 -4.67 -16.02 17.70
C VAL A 31 -4.28 -15.82 16.23
N THR A 32 -5.09 -16.36 15.32
CA THR A 32 -4.89 -16.19 13.88
C THR A 32 -5.00 -14.73 13.44
N CYS A 33 -5.97 -13.97 13.96
CA CYS A 33 -6.12 -12.54 13.65
C CYS A 33 -4.85 -11.74 14.02
N VAL A 34 -4.33 -11.93 15.23
CA VAL A 34 -3.11 -11.24 15.70
C VAL A 34 -1.88 -11.70 14.90
N SER A 35 -1.80 -12.99 14.53
CA SER A 35 -0.71 -13.50 13.70
C SER A 35 -0.72 -12.90 12.29
N LEU A 36 -1.90 -12.81 11.66
CA LEU A 36 -2.07 -12.20 10.34
C LEU A 36 -1.76 -10.70 10.36
N ALA A 37 -2.18 -9.98 11.41
CA ALA A 37 -1.83 -8.57 11.59
C ALA A 37 -0.31 -8.35 11.60
N ARG A 38 0.44 -9.19 12.33
CA ARG A 38 1.91 -9.16 12.33
C ARG A 38 2.49 -9.50 10.97
N GLN A 39 1.97 -10.52 10.29
CA GLN A 39 2.41 -10.89 8.94
C GLN A 39 2.23 -9.75 7.93
N ILE A 40 1.11 -9.02 8.02
CA ILE A 40 0.84 -7.82 7.21
C ILE A 40 1.88 -6.74 7.50
N ASP A 41 2.11 -6.40 8.78
CA ASP A 41 3.08 -5.37 9.18
C ASP A 41 4.51 -5.73 8.77
N ASP A 42 4.93 -6.99 8.97
CA ASP A 42 6.25 -7.48 8.58
C ASP A 42 6.45 -7.45 7.06
N TYR A 43 5.41 -7.80 6.30
CA TYR A 43 5.45 -7.77 4.84
C TYR A 43 5.47 -6.32 4.30
N LEU A 44 4.68 -5.42 4.90
CA LEU A 44 4.72 -3.98 4.60
C LEU A 44 6.13 -3.42 4.73
N ILE A 45 6.82 -3.72 5.84
CA ILE A 45 8.18 -3.23 6.12
C ILE A 45 9.23 -3.86 5.19
N SER A 46 9.15 -5.17 4.97
CA SER A 46 10.21 -5.92 4.28
C SER A 46 10.17 -5.79 2.75
N ALA A 47 8.99 -5.55 2.16
CA ALA A 47 8.78 -5.59 0.71
C ALA A 47 8.42 -4.22 0.09
N GLY A 48 7.65 -3.36 0.79
CA GLY A 48 7.06 -2.16 0.18
C GLY A 48 8.04 -1.23 -0.52
N ALA A 49 9.20 -0.95 0.10
CA ALA A 49 10.21 -0.06 -0.48
C ALA A 49 10.88 -0.62 -1.76
N TRP A 50 10.89 -1.95 -1.95
CA TRP A 50 11.54 -2.58 -3.10
C TRP A 50 10.71 -2.50 -4.38
N TYR A 51 9.39 -2.36 -4.24
CA TYR A 51 8.44 -2.42 -5.35
C TYR A 51 7.98 -1.07 -5.88
N HIS A 52 8.35 0.05 -5.25
CA HIS A 52 7.85 1.40 -5.59
C HIS A 52 8.09 1.82 -7.06
N ARG A 53 9.07 1.23 -7.75
CA ARG A 53 9.42 1.53 -9.16
C ARG A 53 9.01 0.43 -10.14
N ASP A 54 8.31 -0.59 -9.67
CA ASP A 54 7.87 -1.71 -10.50
C ASP A 54 6.35 -1.92 -10.31
N PRO A 55 5.52 -1.41 -11.23
CA PRO A 55 4.07 -1.50 -11.12
C PRO A 55 3.54 -2.94 -11.05
N GLU A 56 4.16 -3.90 -11.73
CA GLU A 56 3.71 -5.30 -11.66
C GLU A 56 4.02 -5.90 -10.29
N GLN A 57 5.21 -5.62 -9.75
CA GLN A 57 5.57 -6.10 -8.42
C GLN A 57 4.77 -5.41 -7.32
N MET A 58 4.47 -4.12 -7.50
CA MET A 58 3.54 -3.41 -6.62
C MET A 58 2.15 -4.04 -6.66
N SER A 59 1.71 -4.56 -7.82
CA SER A 59 0.44 -5.27 -7.92
C SER A 59 0.42 -6.57 -7.13
N VAL A 60 1.49 -7.38 -7.25
CA VAL A 60 1.65 -8.62 -6.46
C VAL A 60 1.71 -8.32 -4.96
N PHE A 61 2.39 -7.24 -4.57
CA PHE A 61 2.49 -6.78 -3.19
C PHE A 61 1.13 -6.39 -2.62
N ILE A 62 0.41 -5.49 -3.29
CA ILE A 62 -0.92 -5.05 -2.88
C ILE A 62 -1.87 -6.25 -2.83
N LEU A 63 -1.91 -7.09 -3.87
CA LEU A 63 -2.77 -8.26 -3.91
C LEU A 63 -2.50 -9.24 -2.75
N THR A 64 -1.23 -9.47 -2.41
CA THR A 64 -0.82 -10.33 -1.30
C THR A 64 -1.23 -9.74 0.06
N LEU A 65 -1.07 -8.43 0.25
CA LEU A 65 -1.55 -7.74 1.45
C LEU A 65 -3.07 -7.84 1.61
N PHE A 66 -3.83 -7.62 0.53
CA PHE A 66 -5.28 -7.73 0.57
C PHE A 66 -5.76 -9.17 0.80
N GLN A 67 -5.02 -10.18 0.32
CA GLN A 67 -5.31 -11.58 0.64
C GLN A 67 -5.15 -11.83 2.15
N SER A 68 -4.02 -11.42 2.75
CA SER A 68 -3.79 -11.56 4.20
C SER A 68 -4.80 -10.74 5.01
N TRP A 69 -5.11 -9.52 4.56
CA TRP A 69 -6.09 -8.65 5.21
C TRP A 69 -7.49 -9.26 5.17
N MET A 70 -7.92 -9.85 4.06
CA MET A 70 -9.21 -10.53 3.95
C MET A 70 -9.32 -11.69 4.96
N GLN A 71 -8.27 -12.50 5.11
CA GLN A 71 -8.25 -13.57 6.12
C GLN A 71 -8.27 -13.01 7.55
N MET A 72 -7.60 -11.88 7.78
CA MET A 72 -7.62 -11.18 9.07
C MET A 72 -9.01 -10.60 9.37
N ASP A 73 -9.69 -10.00 8.39
CA ASP A 73 -11.05 -9.44 8.52
C ASP A 73 -12.07 -10.55 8.80
N LEU A 74 -11.94 -11.71 8.15
CA LEU A 74 -12.76 -12.89 8.46
C LEU A 74 -12.60 -13.32 9.93
N CYS A 75 -11.38 -13.36 10.44
CA CYS A 75 -11.12 -13.65 11.84
C CYS A 75 -11.69 -12.55 12.74
N ALA A 76 -11.33 -11.29 12.48
CA ALA A 76 -11.73 -10.14 13.30
C ALA A 76 -13.24 -9.99 13.38
N THR A 77 -13.96 -10.16 12.26
CA THR A 77 -15.44 -10.10 12.23
C THR A 77 -16.13 -11.32 12.83
N THR A 78 -15.39 -12.41 13.06
CA THR A 78 -15.85 -13.55 13.87
C THR A 78 -15.71 -13.26 15.36
N VAL A 79 -14.63 -12.58 15.76
CA VAL A 79 -14.38 -12.18 17.16
C VAL A 79 -15.24 -10.98 17.58
N TYR A 80 -15.35 -9.97 16.70
CA TYR A 80 -16.14 -8.74 16.87
C TYR A 80 -17.18 -8.64 15.75
N PRO A 81 -18.34 -9.31 15.86
CA PRO A 81 -19.38 -9.26 14.83
C PRO A 81 -19.84 -7.86 14.46
N ILE A 82 -19.78 -6.90 15.41
CA ILE A 82 -20.16 -5.51 15.18
C ILE A 82 -19.30 -4.81 14.11
N LEU A 83 -18.07 -5.28 13.85
CA LEU A 83 -17.24 -4.79 12.73
C LEU A 83 -17.97 -4.88 11.39
N LYS A 84 -18.88 -5.86 11.23
CA LYS A 84 -19.65 -6.04 9.99
C LYS A 84 -20.58 -4.87 9.69
N ASP A 85 -21.02 -4.14 10.71
CA ASP A 85 -21.90 -2.98 10.56
C ASP A 85 -21.17 -1.73 10.04
N PHE A 86 -19.83 -1.71 10.09
CA PHE A 86 -19.02 -0.59 9.63
C PHE A 86 -18.44 -0.84 8.24
N HIS A 87 -18.23 0.24 7.50
CA HIS A 87 -17.55 0.19 6.20
C HIS A 87 -16.09 -0.25 6.41
N PRO A 88 -15.57 -1.23 5.64
CA PRO A 88 -14.24 -1.83 5.85
C PRO A 88 -13.06 -0.94 5.44
N LEU A 89 -13.28 0.37 5.27
CA LEU A 89 -12.38 1.36 4.66
C LEU A 89 -12.06 1.12 3.17
N PHE A 90 -11.78 -0.12 2.77
CA PHE A 90 -11.38 -0.45 1.40
C PHE A 90 -12.57 -0.75 0.49
N GLU A 91 -12.51 -0.22 -0.73
CA GLU A 91 -13.51 -0.45 -1.77
C GLU A 91 -12.97 -1.40 -2.85
N PRO A 92 -13.80 -2.29 -3.44
CA PRO A 92 -13.35 -3.21 -4.49
C PRO A 92 -12.65 -2.52 -5.67
N LYS A 93 -13.15 -1.33 -6.05
CA LYS A 93 -12.63 -0.49 -7.14
C LYS A 93 -11.19 -0.02 -6.94
N LEU A 94 -10.67 -0.03 -5.70
CA LEU A 94 -9.27 0.34 -5.42
C LEU A 94 -8.28 -0.58 -6.13
N LEU A 95 -8.70 -1.81 -6.43
CA LEU A 95 -7.86 -2.86 -6.98
C LEU A 95 -7.99 -2.97 -8.51
N ASP A 96 -8.83 -2.16 -9.15
CA ASP A 96 -9.02 -2.15 -10.61
C ASP A 96 -7.77 -1.66 -11.36
N VAL A 97 -6.87 -0.97 -10.66
CA VAL A 97 -5.63 -0.40 -11.22
C VAL A 97 -4.45 -1.38 -11.23
N LEU A 98 -4.59 -2.53 -10.57
CA LEU A 98 -3.52 -3.52 -10.46
C LEU A 98 -3.21 -4.16 -11.82
N LEU A 99 -1.94 -4.50 -12.04
CA LEU A 99 -1.40 -5.09 -13.25
C LEU A 99 -1.04 -6.57 -12.99
N PHE A 100 -1.66 -7.50 -13.71
CA PHE A 100 -1.44 -8.94 -13.51
C PHE A 100 -1.09 -9.65 -14.79
N SER A 101 0.02 -10.38 -14.82
CA SER A 101 0.44 -11.16 -16.00
C SER A 101 -0.24 -12.53 -16.08
N HIS A 102 -0.81 -13.04 -14.99
CA HIS A 102 -1.32 -14.40 -14.89
C HIS A 102 -2.78 -14.47 -14.46
N LEU A 103 -3.50 -15.46 -14.99
CA LEU A 103 -4.91 -15.72 -14.67
C LEU A 103 -5.12 -15.99 -13.17
N ARG A 104 -4.20 -16.73 -12.53
CA ARG A 104 -4.25 -17.03 -11.09
C ARG A 104 -4.36 -15.78 -10.22
N ASP A 105 -3.66 -14.71 -10.58
CA ASP A 105 -3.72 -13.46 -9.82
C ASP A 105 -5.03 -12.70 -10.07
N MET A 106 -5.62 -12.85 -11.25
CA MET A 106 -6.97 -12.33 -11.54
C MET A 106 -8.06 -13.07 -10.75
N GLU A 107 -7.94 -14.39 -10.58
CA GLU A 107 -8.83 -15.20 -9.73
C GLU A 107 -8.75 -14.79 -8.26
N ARG A 108 -7.52 -14.56 -7.76
CA ARG A 108 -7.28 -14.02 -6.42
C ARG A 108 -7.91 -12.63 -6.26
N LEU A 109 -7.68 -11.75 -7.23
CA LEU A 109 -8.26 -10.41 -7.21
C LEU A 109 -9.79 -10.48 -7.14
N GLN A 110 -10.41 -11.31 -7.97
CA GLN A 110 -11.85 -11.49 -7.98
C GLN A 110 -12.39 -11.95 -6.62
N THR A 111 -11.71 -12.92 -5.99
CA THR A 111 -12.09 -13.41 -4.65
C THR A 111 -12.10 -12.26 -3.63
N ILE A 112 -11.03 -11.45 -3.62
CA ILE A 112 -10.90 -10.29 -2.74
C ILE A 112 -11.97 -9.23 -3.04
N GLN A 113 -12.19 -8.90 -4.32
CA GLN A 113 -13.19 -7.89 -4.71
C GLN A 113 -14.61 -8.33 -4.34
N THR A 114 -14.93 -9.61 -4.51
CA THR A 114 -16.22 -10.19 -4.12
C THR A 114 -16.41 -10.10 -2.61
N TYR A 115 -15.37 -10.44 -1.84
CA TYR A 115 -15.39 -10.31 -0.39
C TYR A 115 -15.59 -8.86 0.07
N LEU A 116 -14.79 -7.92 -0.45
CA LEU A 116 -14.90 -6.50 -0.14
C LEU A 116 -16.28 -5.96 -0.49
N HIS A 117 -16.83 -6.32 -1.65
CA HIS A 117 -18.17 -5.91 -2.05
C HIS A 117 -19.23 -6.40 -1.06
N GLY A 118 -19.14 -7.68 -0.65
CA GLY A 118 -20.02 -8.24 0.37
C GLY A 118 -19.88 -7.52 1.73
N ARG A 119 -18.65 -7.15 2.12
CA ARG A 119 -18.39 -6.38 3.34
C ARG A 119 -18.98 -4.97 3.29
N CYS A 120 -18.80 -4.25 2.18
CA CYS A 120 -19.39 -2.93 1.99
C CYS A 120 -20.93 -3.00 1.99
N ALA A 121 -21.52 -4.00 1.35
CA ALA A 121 -22.98 -4.19 1.30
C ALA A 121 -23.60 -4.55 2.68
N GLN A 122 -22.83 -5.21 3.55
CA GLN A 122 -23.26 -5.53 4.92
C GLN A 122 -23.18 -4.34 5.88
N ALA A 123 -22.44 -3.29 5.53
CA ALA A 123 -22.28 -2.11 6.39
C ALA A 123 -23.65 -1.43 6.60
N LYS A 124 -24.04 -1.27 7.86
CA LYS A 124 -25.32 -0.67 8.26
C LYS A 124 -25.19 0.82 8.52
N VAL A 125 -23.99 1.30 8.84
CA VAL A 125 -23.75 2.70 9.22
C VAL A 125 -23.23 3.53 8.06
N GLY A 126 -23.82 3.35 6.88
CA GLY A 126 -23.46 4.06 5.66
C GLY A 126 -21.96 3.96 5.36
N ALA A 127 -21.33 5.12 5.11
CA ALA A 127 -19.89 5.22 4.81
C ALA A 127 -18.99 5.27 6.05
N MET A 128 -19.52 5.10 7.27
CA MET A 128 -18.73 5.24 8.48
C MET A 128 -17.82 4.03 8.70
N THR A 129 -16.54 4.31 8.95
CA THR A 129 -15.53 3.30 9.28
C THR A 129 -15.25 3.27 10.78
N ILE A 130 -14.48 2.28 11.23
CA ILE A 130 -13.99 2.23 12.62
C ILE A 130 -12.96 3.33 12.96
N PHE A 131 -12.56 4.11 11.97
CA PHE A 131 -11.59 5.20 12.10
C PHE A 131 -12.27 6.57 12.28
N ALA A 132 -13.60 6.61 12.41
CA ALA A 132 -14.32 7.83 12.70
C ALA A 132 -13.99 8.37 14.10
N ASP A 133 -13.84 9.69 14.20
CA ASP A 133 -13.65 10.39 15.48
C ASP A 133 -14.84 10.15 16.44
N PRO A 134 -14.66 10.38 17.76
CA PRO A 134 -15.73 10.22 18.74
C PRO A 134 -16.98 11.05 18.39
N ALA A 135 -18.04 10.36 17.96
CA ALA A 135 -19.30 10.93 17.52
C ALA A 135 -20.42 9.89 17.73
N PRO A 136 -21.71 10.30 17.79
CA PRO A 136 -22.81 9.37 17.95
C PRO A 136 -22.77 8.25 16.89
N GLY A 137 -22.83 7.00 17.35
CA GLY A 137 -22.81 5.82 16.50
C GLY A 137 -21.42 5.36 16.05
N CYS A 138 -20.32 6.04 16.41
CA CYS A 138 -18.96 5.58 16.12
C CYS A 138 -18.69 4.19 16.75
N PHE A 139 -17.59 3.54 16.35
CA PHE A 139 -17.31 2.16 16.78
C PHE A 139 -17.36 2.00 18.30
N ALA A 140 -16.60 2.82 19.04
CA ALA A 140 -16.57 2.75 20.50
C ALA A 140 -17.94 3.04 21.12
N ASP A 141 -18.72 3.98 20.55
CA ASP A 141 -20.05 4.31 21.06
C ASP A 141 -21.02 3.13 20.95
N ARG A 142 -20.99 2.40 19.81
CA ARG A 142 -21.84 1.23 19.60
C ARG A 142 -21.35 -0.02 20.33
N ASP A 143 -20.04 -0.22 20.43
CA ASP A 143 -19.46 -1.36 21.16
C ASP A 143 -19.85 -1.31 22.65
N PHE A 144 -19.96 -0.11 23.21
CA PHE A 144 -20.48 0.13 24.56
C PHE A 144 -21.93 -0.32 24.80
N GLU A 145 -22.72 -0.49 23.74
CA GLU A 145 -24.12 -0.88 23.80
C GLU A 145 -24.33 -2.38 23.59
N VAL A 146 -23.28 -3.12 23.18
CA VAL A 146 -23.36 -4.57 22.96
C VAL A 146 -23.34 -5.32 24.29
N SER A 147 -24.11 -6.41 24.36
CA SER A 147 -24.07 -7.37 25.48
C SER A 147 -22.66 -7.97 25.60
N GLY A 148 -21.88 -7.50 26.58
CA GLY A 148 -20.45 -7.82 26.73
C GLY A 148 -19.57 -6.63 27.13
N ALA A 149 -20.11 -5.41 27.10
CA ALA A 149 -19.40 -4.18 27.51
C ALA A 149 -19.24 -4.00 29.04
N ASP A 150 -19.55 -5.01 29.85
CA ASP A 150 -19.58 -4.92 31.33
C ASP A 150 -18.26 -4.39 31.90
N GLY A 151 -17.12 -4.85 31.36
CA GLY A 151 -15.80 -4.39 31.79
C GLY A 151 -15.58 -2.89 31.55
N MET A 152 -16.08 -2.36 30.42
CA MET A 152 -15.96 -0.94 30.08
C MET A 152 -16.90 -0.08 30.92
N GLN A 153 -18.12 -0.55 31.19
CA GLN A 153 -19.06 0.16 32.06
C GLN A 153 -18.56 0.23 33.51
N VAL A 154 -17.96 -0.85 34.00
CA VAL A 154 -17.28 -0.89 35.31
C VAL A 154 -16.10 0.09 35.34
N LEU A 155 -15.29 0.12 34.28
CA LEU A 155 -14.16 1.05 34.18
C LEU A 155 -14.63 2.52 34.18
N GLN A 156 -15.66 2.84 33.41
CA GLN A 156 -16.26 4.18 33.39
C GLN A 156 -16.75 4.60 34.77
N THR A 157 -17.53 3.73 35.43
CA THR A 157 -18.08 3.99 36.76
C THR A 157 -16.97 4.22 37.79
N LYS A 158 -15.87 3.46 37.69
CA LYS A 158 -14.70 3.64 38.55
C LYS A 158 -14.04 4.99 38.34
N ILE A 159 -13.79 5.38 37.08
CA ILE A 159 -13.19 6.67 36.73
C ILE A 159 -14.07 7.83 37.22
N ASP A 160 -15.38 7.75 37.02
CA ASP A 160 -16.32 8.78 37.50
C ASP A 160 -16.33 8.88 39.03
N SER A 161 -16.32 7.75 39.73
CA SER A 161 -16.28 7.71 41.20
C SER A 161 -15.00 8.35 41.75
N ASP A 162 -13.85 8.02 41.17
CA ASP A 162 -12.55 8.57 41.59
C ASP A 162 -12.44 10.07 41.24
N SER A 163 -12.97 10.49 40.08
CA SER A 163 -13.06 11.90 39.68
C SER A 163 -13.94 12.68 40.65
N MET A 164 -15.11 12.14 41.01
CA MET A 164 -16.03 12.75 41.96
C MET A 164 -15.43 12.87 43.36
N LYS A 165 -14.75 11.81 43.84
CA LYS A 165 -14.03 11.86 45.11
C LYS A 165 -12.98 12.97 45.13
N THR A 166 -12.15 13.04 44.09
CA THR A 166 -11.11 14.09 43.95
C THR A 166 -11.73 15.49 43.88
N ARG A 167 -12.89 15.62 43.24
CA ARG A 167 -13.66 16.86 43.14
C ARG A 167 -14.16 17.33 44.52
N ILE A 168 -14.74 16.43 45.32
CA ILE A 168 -15.21 16.73 46.69
C ILE A 168 -14.03 17.13 47.58
N GLU A 169 -12.93 16.39 47.55
CA GLU A 169 -11.72 16.71 48.32
C GLU A 169 -11.18 18.11 47.94
N LYS A 170 -11.28 18.49 46.65
CA LYS A 170 -10.85 19.83 46.20
C LYS A 170 -11.82 20.93 46.64
N GLU A 171 -13.11 20.64 46.73
CA GLU A 171 -14.11 21.57 47.26
C GLU A 171 -13.86 21.89 48.74
N GLU A 172 -13.61 20.86 49.56
CA GLU A 172 -13.22 21.03 50.97
C GLU A 172 -11.89 21.80 51.11
N GLU A 173 -10.90 21.52 50.24
CA GLU A 173 -9.66 22.29 50.19
C GLU A 173 -9.93 23.77 49.86
N LEU A 174 -10.81 24.06 48.89
CA LEU A 174 -11.15 25.42 48.51
C LEU A 174 -11.78 26.20 49.66
N GLU A 175 -12.74 25.61 50.37
CA GLU A 175 -13.36 26.22 51.54
C GLU A 175 -12.32 26.54 52.61
N ARG A 176 -11.47 25.57 52.94
CA ARG A 176 -10.41 25.72 53.95
C ARG A 176 -9.43 26.84 53.60
N VAL A 177 -8.98 26.91 52.34
CA VAL A 177 -7.96 27.89 51.94
C VAL A 177 -8.58 29.28 51.72
N ASN A 178 -9.85 29.38 51.29
CA ASN A 178 -10.60 30.64 51.28
C ASN A 178 -10.81 31.18 52.71
N ALA A 179 -11.19 30.33 53.67
CA ALA A 179 -11.31 30.72 55.08
C ALA A 179 -9.96 31.23 55.64
N GLN A 180 -8.85 30.59 55.26
CA GLN A 180 -7.50 31.08 55.61
C GLN A 180 -7.20 32.45 54.99
N TYR A 181 -7.61 32.69 53.74
CA TYR A 181 -7.45 33.99 53.09
C TYR A 181 -8.25 35.09 53.80
N GLU A 182 -9.49 34.80 54.19
CA GLU A 182 -10.33 35.72 54.94
C GLU A 182 -9.75 36.02 56.32
N ALA A 183 -9.29 35.00 57.04
CA ALA A 183 -8.62 35.17 58.33
C ALA A 183 -7.36 36.05 58.23
N LEU A 184 -6.51 35.82 57.23
CA LEU A 184 -5.34 36.69 56.97
C LEU A 184 -5.74 38.09 56.54
N THR A 185 -6.88 38.26 55.87
CA THR A 185 -7.41 39.58 55.50
C THR A 185 -7.88 40.36 56.72
N LYS A 186 -8.55 39.70 57.67
CA LYS A 186 -8.91 40.29 58.97
C LYS A 186 -7.67 40.68 59.78
N GLN A 187 -6.72 39.75 59.96
CA GLN A 187 -5.46 40.03 60.68
C GLN A 187 -4.63 41.17 60.05
N LYS A 188 -4.65 41.28 58.71
CA LYS A 188 -4.01 42.39 58.00
C LYS A 188 -4.62 43.74 58.40
N ALA A 189 -5.94 43.82 58.58
CA ALA A 189 -6.62 45.05 58.97
C ALA A 189 -6.34 45.42 60.44
N GLU A 190 -6.09 44.44 61.30
CA GLU A 190 -5.87 44.63 62.75
C GLU A 190 -4.42 45.01 63.12
N ILE A 191 -3.44 44.59 62.32
CA ILE A 191 -2.02 44.74 62.66
C ILE A 191 -1.40 45.87 61.81
N PRO A 192 -0.97 47.00 62.40
CA PRO A 192 -0.36 48.09 61.65
C PRO A 192 1.02 47.69 61.09
N CYS A 193 1.40 48.34 59.99
CA CYS A 193 2.73 48.21 59.42
C CYS A 193 3.75 48.98 60.28
N THR A 194 4.99 48.48 60.36
CA THR A 194 6.09 49.20 61.00
C THR A 194 6.58 50.40 60.20
N GLU A 195 6.20 50.51 58.93
CA GLU A 195 6.51 51.61 57.99
C GLU A 195 8.00 51.98 57.90
N ARG A 196 8.89 51.08 58.33
CA ARG A 196 10.33 51.27 58.27
C ARG A 196 10.77 51.39 56.82
N LEU A 197 11.69 52.30 56.57
CA LEU A 197 12.32 52.50 55.27
C LEU A 197 13.80 52.15 55.40
N ASN A 198 14.31 51.47 54.39
CA ASN A 198 15.74 51.30 54.18
C ASN A 198 16.35 52.64 53.74
N PRO A 199 17.69 52.81 53.84
CA PRO A 199 18.38 54.03 53.40
C PRO A 199 18.13 54.42 51.93
N ASP A 200 17.73 53.46 51.09
CA ASP A 200 17.39 53.66 49.67
C ASP A 200 15.91 54.07 49.43
N GLY A 201 15.13 54.28 50.50
CA GLY A 201 13.71 54.61 50.42
C GLY A 201 12.76 53.42 50.20
N THR A 202 13.29 52.19 50.13
CA THR A 202 12.44 50.99 50.02
C THR A 202 11.87 50.57 51.37
N HIS A 203 10.68 49.94 51.38
CA HIS A 203 10.05 49.51 52.62
C HIS A 203 10.78 48.32 53.27
N ASP A 204 11.29 48.50 54.49
CA ASP A 204 11.89 47.43 55.29
C ASP A 204 10.82 46.54 55.91
N ILE A 205 10.71 45.34 55.33
CA ILE A 205 9.77 44.31 55.74
C ILE A 205 10.35 43.34 56.78
N ARG A 206 11.61 43.48 57.20
CA ARG A 206 12.26 42.55 58.15
C ARG A 206 11.64 42.70 59.54
N GLY A 207 11.16 41.58 60.10
CA GLY A 207 10.49 41.56 61.40
C GLY A 207 9.08 42.16 61.43
N CYS A 208 8.57 42.73 60.34
CA CYS A 208 7.23 43.32 60.28
C CYS A 208 6.15 42.24 60.14
N LYS A 209 5.32 42.06 61.18
CA LYS A 209 4.21 41.08 61.20
C LYS A 209 3.15 41.39 60.13
N HIS A 210 2.80 42.65 59.92
CA HIS A 210 1.86 43.06 58.86
C HIS A 210 2.38 42.64 57.47
N CYS A 211 3.63 42.96 57.14
CA CYS A 211 4.23 42.64 55.84
C CYS A 211 4.45 41.13 55.65
N TYR A 212 4.67 40.39 56.74
CA TYR A 212 4.63 38.93 56.72
C TYR A 212 3.23 38.39 56.33
N ILE A 213 2.17 38.89 56.98
CA ILE A 213 0.78 38.49 56.71
C ILE A 213 0.37 38.84 55.27
N VAL A 214 0.72 40.04 54.78
CA VAL A 214 0.46 40.46 53.39
C VAL A 214 1.10 39.49 52.40
N ARG A 215 2.38 39.14 52.60
CA ARG A 215 3.08 38.17 51.72
C ARG A 215 2.50 36.78 51.82
N ARG A 216 2.19 36.31 53.03
CA ARG A 216 1.58 34.99 53.26
C ARG A 216 0.24 34.90 52.54
N ARG A 217 -0.62 35.92 52.67
CA ARG A 217 -1.90 36.02 51.97
C ARG A 217 -1.72 36.04 50.45
N TRP A 218 -0.78 36.84 49.94
CA TRP A 218 -0.51 36.97 48.50
C TRP A 218 0.03 35.67 47.87
N ARG A 219 0.75 34.86 48.65
CA ARG A 219 1.25 33.54 48.23
C ARG A 219 0.19 32.44 48.26
N LEU A 220 -0.95 32.67 48.90
CA LEU A 220 -2.04 31.68 48.88
C LEU A 220 -2.54 31.49 47.46
N LYS A 221 -2.51 30.22 47.03
CA LYS A 221 -3.02 29.75 45.76
C LYS A 221 -3.61 28.36 45.98
N ILE A 222 -4.55 28.00 45.12
CA ILE A 222 -5.12 26.66 45.06
C ILE A 222 -4.92 26.12 43.65
N GLN A 223 -4.57 24.84 43.52
CA GLN A 223 -4.53 24.17 42.22
C GLN A 223 -5.96 23.84 41.77
N VAL A 224 -6.21 23.92 40.47
CA VAL A 224 -7.52 23.54 39.92
C VAL A 224 -7.68 22.02 39.91
N HIS A 225 -8.92 21.57 40.04
CA HIS A 225 -9.36 20.22 39.68
C HIS A 225 -9.95 20.28 38.27
N GLU A 226 -9.59 19.31 37.45
CA GLU A 226 -10.17 19.07 36.13
C GLU A 226 -10.86 17.70 36.20
N ASP A 227 -12.12 17.61 35.78
CA ASP A 227 -12.83 16.33 35.74
C ASP A 227 -12.12 15.34 34.80
N PHE A 228 -12.05 14.06 35.17
CA PHE A 228 -11.20 13.08 34.47
C PHE A 228 -11.75 12.75 33.07
N LEU A 229 -13.07 12.73 32.94
CA LEU A 229 -13.78 12.50 31.69
C LEU A 229 -14.54 13.77 31.24
N PRO A 230 -14.83 13.90 29.93
CA PRO A 230 -15.72 14.94 29.40
C PRO A 230 -17.10 14.95 30.07
N PRO A 231 -17.84 16.06 30.01
CA PRO A 231 -19.18 16.18 30.61
C PRO A 231 -20.19 15.19 30.01
N ASP A 232 -21.27 14.91 30.75
CA ASP A 232 -22.27 13.88 30.41
C ASP A 232 -23.00 14.11 29.08
N ASN A 233 -23.03 15.35 28.57
CA ASN A 233 -23.57 15.65 27.25
C ASN A 233 -22.64 15.23 26.09
N MET A 234 -21.42 14.76 26.38
CA MET A 234 -20.42 14.28 25.42
C MET A 234 -20.23 12.75 25.54
N ILE A 235 -21.33 12.00 25.56
CA ILE A 235 -21.34 10.53 25.74
C ILE A 235 -20.37 9.80 24.80
N PRO A 236 -20.34 10.06 23.47
CA PRO A 236 -19.44 9.34 22.58
C PRO A 236 -17.96 9.55 22.91
N GLN A 237 -17.57 10.75 23.32
CA GLN A 237 -16.20 11.05 23.76
C GLN A 237 -15.84 10.27 25.03
N ARG A 238 -16.74 10.23 26.01
CA ARG A 238 -16.54 9.45 27.25
C ARG A 238 -16.35 7.97 26.94
N ARG A 239 -17.23 7.41 26.12
CA ARG A 239 -17.17 5.99 25.68
C ARG A 239 -15.90 5.70 24.90
N SER A 240 -15.51 6.53 23.94
CA SER A 240 -14.25 6.36 23.19
C SER A 240 -13.02 6.41 24.08
N ILE A 241 -12.95 7.32 25.07
CA ILE A 241 -11.83 7.37 26.02
C ILE A 241 -11.72 6.07 26.80
N VAL A 242 -12.83 5.59 27.36
CA VAL A 242 -12.84 4.36 28.15
C VAL A 242 -12.52 3.14 27.27
N PHE A 243 -13.07 3.08 26.05
CA PHE A 243 -12.75 2.05 25.08
C PHE A 243 -11.24 2.01 24.78
N GLU A 244 -10.60 3.17 24.56
CA GLU A 244 -9.14 3.22 24.32
C GLU A 244 -8.29 2.82 25.53
N LEU A 245 -8.77 3.07 26.76
CA LEU A 245 -8.07 2.66 27.98
C LEU A 245 -8.13 1.14 28.21
N SER A 246 -9.09 0.44 27.61
CA SER A 246 -9.29 -1.01 27.74
C SER A 246 -9.51 -1.71 26.39
N THR A 247 -8.91 -1.20 25.31
CA THR A 247 -9.05 -1.76 23.97
C THR A 247 -8.55 -3.20 23.92
N PRO A 248 -9.38 -4.14 23.45
CA PRO A 248 -8.96 -5.52 23.28
C PRO A 248 -7.82 -5.69 22.28
N GLN A 249 -6.94 -6.65 22.54
CA GLN A 249 -5.74 -6.89 21.73
C GLN A 249 -6.07 -7.24 20.28
N GLU A 250 -7.08 -8.07 20.04
CA GLU A 250 -7.46 -8.53 18.71
C GLU A 250 -8.04 -7.39 17.86
N PHE A 251 -8.89 -6.56 18.45
CA PHE A 251 -9.38 -5.35 17.80
C PHE A 251 -8.24 -4.38 17.48
N ALA A 252 -7.33 -4.15 18.44
CA ALA A 252 -6.17 -3.28 18.24
C ALA A 252 -5.27 -3.80 17.11
N ALA A 253 -5.01 -5.11 17.05
CA ALA A 253 -4.23 -5.72 15.99
C ALA A 253 -4.88 -5.52 14.60
N TYR A 254 -6.18 -5.80 14.47
CA TYR A 254 -6.93 -5.58 13.24
C TYR A 254 -6.95 -4.11 12.81
N ARG A 255 -7.26 -3.20 13.74
CA ARG A 255 -7.31 -1.75 13.51
C ARG A 255 -5.96 -1.22 13.03
N ASN A 256 -4.89 -1.61 13.73
CA ASN A 256 -3.55 -1.12 13.44
C ASN A 256 -3.04 -1.64 12.10
N ALA A 257 -3.18 -2.93 11.80
CA ALA A 257 -2.77 -3.48 10.51
C ALA A 257 -3.56 -2.85 9.34
N THR A 258 -4.88 -2.69 9.50
CA THR A 258 -5.75 -2.05 8.48
C THR A 258 -5.32 -0.60 8.23
N TRP A 259 -5.08 0.17 9.29
CA TRP A 259 -4.61 1.55 9.19
C TRP A 259 -3.21 1.65 8.58
N ASN A 260 -2.25 0.85 9.06
CA ASN A 260 -0.88 0.83 8.55
C ASN A 260 -0.87 0.51 7.05
N MET A 261 -1.68 -0.46 6.63
CA MET A 261 -1.83 -0.83 5.23
C MET A 261 -2.43 0.33 4.40
N ALA A 262 -3.50 0.97 4.89
CA ALA A 262 -4.09 2.12 4.22
C ALA A 262 -3.09 3.28 4.07
N VAL A 263 -2.35 3.60 5.13
CA VAL A 263 -1.35 4.67 5.15
C VAL A 263 -0.16 4.36 4.22
N ALA A 264 0.31 3.11 4.21
CA ALA A 264 1.49 2.73 3.43
C ALA A 264 1.22 2.70 1.91
N ILE A 265 0.01 2.33 1.49
CA ILE A 265 -0.32 2.11 0.08
C ILE A 265 -1.06 3.31 -0.52
N SER A 266 -1.77 4.11 0.27
CA SER A 266 -2.51 5.27 -0.24
C SER A 266 -1.61 6.50 -0.37
N GLN A 267 -1.99 7.40 -1.27
CA GLN A 267 -1.38 8.73 -1.32
C GLN A 267 -2.01 9.61 -0.23
N LEU A 268 -1.25 9.86 0.84
CA LEU A 268 -1.64 10.78 1.91
C LEU A 268 -1.00 12.14 1.70
N ASP A 269 -1.79 13.19 1.90
CA ASP A 269 -1.25 14.55 1.99
C ASP A 269 -0.63 14.75 3.38
N THR A 270 0.69 14.71 3.44
CA THR A 270 1.45 14.92 4.68
C THR A 270 1.41 16.35 5.17
N ALA A 271 0.93 17.31 4.36
CA ALA A 271 0.71 18.70 4.80
C ALA A 271 -0.39 18.82 5.86
N LEU A 272 -1.21 17.77 6.07
CA LEU A 272 -2.26 17.72 7.08
C LEU A 272 -1.76 17.24 8.46
N ALA A 273 -0.47 16.91 8.59
CA ALA A 273 0.11 16.50 9.87
C ALA A 273 0.13 17.69 10.87
N ALA A 274 -0.47 17.49 12.03
CA ALA A 274 -0.49 18.47 13.10
C ALA A 274 -0.22 17.79 14.44
N ALA A 275 0.73 18.32 15.21
CA ALA A 275 1.06 17.74 16.50
C ALA A 275 -0.12 17.88 17.49
N PRO A 276 -0.50 16.81 18.20
CA PRO A 276 -1.49 16.90 19.26
C PRO A 276 -0.98 17.72 20.45
N GLN A 277 -1.92 18.27 21.23
CA GLN A 277 -1.56 18.99 22.46
C GLN A 277 -1.31 18.04 23.63
N VAL A 278 -2.08 16.95 23.71
CA VAL A 278 -2.00 15.94 24.78
C VAL A 278 -2.37 14.59 24.19
N LEU A 279 -1.57 13.55 24.40
CA LEU A 279 -1.97 12.17 24.10
C LEU A 279 -2.77 11.60 25.27
N LEU A 280 -3.70 10.68 25.02
CA LEU A 280 -4.46 10.03 26.10
C LEU A 280 -3.54 9.35 27.12
N ALA A 281 -2.47 8.69 26.63
CA ALA A 281 -1.47 8.05 27.47
C ALA A 281 -0.67 9.04 28.35
N ASP A 282 -0.59 10.31 27.97
CA ASP A 282 0.13 11.35 28.71
C ASP A 282 -0.78 12.11 29.70
N TYR A 283 -2.09 11.85 29.67
CA TYR A 283 -3.01 12.50 30.57
C TYR A 283 -2.98 11.84 31.96
N VAL A 284 -2.24 12.48 32.88
CA VAL A 284 -1.93 11.98 34.22
C VAL A 284 -3.14 11.44 34.98
N GLN A 285 -4.31 12.08 34.86
CA GLN A 285 -5.51 11.66 35.56
C GLN A 285 -6.06 10.31 35.07
N LEU A 286 -5.84 9.95 33.79
CA LEU A 286 -6.33 8.70 33.21
C LEU A 286 -5.27 7.60 33.12
N GLN A 287 -3.98 7.93 33.30
CA GLN A 287 -2.87 6.97 33.30
C GLN A 287 -3.08 5.73 34.19
N PRO A 288 -3.60 5.84 35.43
CA PRO A 288 -3.80 4.67 36.30
C PRO A 288 -4.81 3.65 35.75
N TYR A 289 -5.66 4.07 34.82
CA TYR A 289 -6.71 3.25 34.22
C TYR A 289 -6.30 2.66 32.88
N ASN A 290 -5.11 3.00 32.35
CA ASN A 290 -4.65 2.50 31.07
C ASN A 290 -4.22 1.02 31.19
N GLN A 291 -5.08 0.13 30.70
CA GLN A 291 -4.86 -1.32 30.68
C GLN A 291 -4.11 -1.74 29.40
N CYS A 292 -4.08 -0.88 28.37
CA CYS A 292 -3.49 -1.15 27.07
C CYS A 292 -2.02 -0.73 27.01
N LYS A 293 -1.10 -1.70 27.10
CA LYS A 293 0.35 -1.44 27.03
C LYS A 293 1.02 -1.82 25.70
N SER A 294 0.36 -2.63 24.87
CA SER A 294 1.00 -3.30 23.73
C SER A 294 0.79 -2.63 22.36
N PHE A 295 -0.17 -1.70 22.22
CA PHE A 295 -0.56 -1.09 20.95
C PHE A 295 -0.76 0.42 21.11
N THR A 296 0.34 1.18 21.15
CA THR A 296 0.30 2.62 21.50
C THR A 296 0.32 3.56 20.31
N SER A 297 0.59 3.08 19.09
CA SER A 297 0.76 3.97 17.92
C SER A 297 -0.54 4.66 17.52
N LEU A 298 -1.66 3.94 17.54
CA LEU A 298 -2.98 4.46 17.22
C LEU A 298 -3.78 4.67 18.50
N THR A 299 -4.09 5.92 18.82
CA THR A 299 -4.70 6.28 20.09
C THR A 299 -5.55 7.55 19.97
N LEU A 300 -6.19 7.97 21.06
CA LEU A 300 -6.83 9.27 21.16
C LEU A 300 -5.81 10.35 21.54
N ALA A 301 -5.93 11.49 20.90
CA ALA A 301 -5.15 12.68 21.20
C ALA A 301 -6.03 13.93 21.21
N SER A 302 -5.70 14.89 22.06
CA SER A 302 -6.47 16.10 22.25
C SER A 302 -5.94 17.26 21.40
N HIS A 303 -6.87 17.99 20.78
CA HIS A 303 -6.58 19.27 20.12
C HIS A 303 -6.39 20.43 21.11
N THR A 304 -6.88 20.29 22.34
CA THR A 304 -6.81 21.30 23.41
C THR A 304 -5.88 20.86 24.53
N LYS A 305 -5.34 21.83 25.27
CA LYS A 305 -4.51 21.58 26.46
C LYS A 305 -5.38 21.33 27.68
N SER A 306 -4.94 20.44 28.56
CA SER A 306 -5.51 20.29 29.91
C SER A 306 -5.29 21.57 30.72
N PHE A 307 -6.25 21.92 31.58
CA PHE A 307 -6.10 23.07 32.47
C PHE A 307 -4.87 22.93 33.39
N LEU A 308 -4.55 21.70 33.78
CA LEU A 308 -3.39 21.36 34.62
C LEU A 308 -2.04 21.74 33.96
N GLY A 309 -1.99 21.74 32.63
CA GLY A 309 -0.80 22.09 31.84
C GLY A 309 -0.72 23.56 31.41
N THR A 310 -1.69 24.40 31.80
CA THR A 310 -1.77 25.80 31.34
C THR A 310 -1.56 26.80 32.48
N HIS A 311 -1.59 28.09 32.17
CA HIS A 311 -1.56 29.14 33.19
C HIS A 311 -2.80 29.13 34.11
N TYR A 312 -3.85 28.37 33.76
CA TYR A 312 -5.05 28.17 34.58
C TYR A 312 -4.87 27.15 35.70
N LYS A 313 -3.76 26.40 35.75
CA LYS A 313 -3.52 25.31 36.72
C LYS A 313 -3.65 25.71 38.19
N SER A 314 -3.50 27.00 38.50
CA SER A 314 -3.66 27.52 39.86
C SER A 314 -4.40 28.85 39.89
N GLN A 315 -5.26 29.04 40.88
CA GLN A 315 -6.00 30.28 41.11
C GLN A 315 -5.49 31.03 42.34
N ARG A 316 -5.53 32.37 42.27
CA ARG A 316 -5.32 33.24 43.44
C ARG A 316 -6.61 33.36 44.24
N LEU A 317 -6.47 33.64 45.53
CA LEU A 317 -7.60 33.72 46.46
C LEU A 317 -8.09 35.17 46.68
N PRO A 318 -9.38 35.36 47.01
CA PRO A 318 -10.41 34.32 47.16
C PRO A 318 -10.84 33.77 45.79
N ALA A 319 -11.04 32.46 45.71
CA ALA A 319 -11.43 31.80 44.46
C ALA A 319 -12.87 31.28 44.57
N LYS A 320 -13.62 31.42 43.47
CA LYS A 320 -14.96 30.83 43.35
C LYS A 320 -14.82 29.37 42.90
N GLN A 321 -15.73 28.51 43.38
CA GLN A 321 -15.76 27.08 43.04
C GLN A 321 -15.70 26.82 41.53
N GLN A 322 -16.47 27.55 40.72
CA GLN A 322 -16.50 27.43 39.26
C GLN A 322 -15.16 27.70 38.55
N LYS A 323 -14.20 28.39 39.21
CA LYS A 323 -12.86 28.64 38.67
C LYS A 323 -11.82 27.61 39.12
N VAL A 324 -12.19 26.75 40.07
CA VAL A 324 -11.30 25.75 40.68
C VAL A 324 -11.74 24.34 40.30
N LEU A 325 -13.03 24.05 40.29
CA LEU A 325 -13.60 22.78 39.84
C LEU A 325 -14.04 22.92 38.38
N LEU A 326 -13.17 22.54 37.47
CA LEU A 326 -13.34 22.71 36.02
C LEU A 326 -13.77 21.37 35.38
N PRO A 327 -14.65 21.41 34.35
CA PRO A 327 -14.87 20.23 33.51
C PRO A 327 -13.60 19.91 32.71
N SER A 328 -13.50 18.69 32.17
CA SER A 328 -12.41 18.34 31.26
C SER A 328 -12.35 19.30 30.07
N ALA A 329 -11.18 19.89 29.82
CA ALA A 329 -10.94 20.78 28.68
C ALA A 329 -10.54 20.01 27.41
N LEU A 330 -10.21 18.73 27.55
CA LEU A 330 -9.66 17.90 26.48
C LEU A 330 -10.73 17.53 25.46
N LYS A 331 -10.37 17.62 24.18
CA LYS A 331 -11.23 17.26 23.04
C LYS A 331 -10.49 16.24 22.21
N PHE A 332 -10.82 14.97 22.40
CA PHE A 332 -10.08 13.86 21.79
C PHE A 332 -10.57 13.55 20.38
N SER A 333 -9.61 13.28 19.50
CA SER A 333 -9.79 12.72 18.15
C SER A 333 -8.75 11.62 17.97
N TYR A 334 -8.97 10.71 17.02
CA TYR A 334 -8.03 9.63 16.77
C TYR A 334 -6.79 10.11 16.03
N ASN A 335 -5.63 9.62 16.48
CA ASN A 335 -4.32 10.01 15.99
C ASN A 335 -3.40 8.78 15.84
N ASP A 336 -2.69 8.77 14.73
CA ASP A 336 -1.52 7.95 14.50
C ASP A 336 -0.27 8.72 14.96
N THR A 337 0.22 8.36 16.14
CA THR A 337 1.40 8.98 16.76
C THR A 337 2.70 8.62 16.07
N LYS A 338 2.73 7.49 15.34
CA LYS A 338 3.92 7.05 14.60
C LYS A 338 4.14 7.93 13.38
N ASN A 339 3.08 8.24 12.63
CA ASN A 339 3.16 9.08 11.43
C ASN A 339 2.78 10.55 11.67
N GLY A 340 2.25 10.89 12.84
CA GLY A 340 1.77 12.24 13.16
C GLY A 340 0.48 12.64 12.43
N ILE A 341 -0.35 11.66 12.05
CA ILE A 341 -1.52 11.85 11.18
C ILE A 341 -2.80 11.67 12.00
N TRP A 342 -3.76 12.58 11.85
CA TRP A 342 -5.10 12.42 12.42
C TRP A 342 -5.96 11.52 11.53
N PHE A 343 -6.81 10.69 12.11
CA PHE A 343 -7.62 9.75 11.31
C PHE A 343 -8.50 10.45 10.28
N LYS A 344 -9.07 11.59 10.66
CA LYS A 344 -9.87 12.46 9.78
C LYS A 344 -9.12 13.03 8.57
N ALA A 345 -7.78 12.95 8.53
CA ALA A 345 -6.98 13.36 7.38
C ALA A 345 -7.00 12.32 6.26
N LEU A 346 -7.42 11.08 6.56
CA LEU A 346 -7.59 10.05 5.55
C LEU A 346 -8.73 10.47 4.59
N PRO A 347 -8.51 10.46 3.27
CA PRO A 347 -9.54 10.85 2.33
C PRO A 347 -10.68 9.83 2.36
N GLN A 348 -11.90 10.31 2.13
CA GLN A 348 -13.10 9.45 2.11
C GLN A 348 -13.01 8.35 1.06
N ASN A 349 -12.35 8.63 -0.07
CA ASN A 349 -12.03 7.64 -1.10
C ASN A 349 -10.51 7.53 -1.20
N LEU A 350 -9.97 6.36 -0.89
CA LEU A 350 -8.56 6.05 -1.15
C LEU A 350 -8.33 5.92 -2.67
N SER A 351 -7.08 6.07 -3.11
CA SER A 351 -6.67 5.70 -4.47
C SER A 351 -5.26 5.12 -4.46
N PHE A 352 -5.08 4.04 -5.23
CA PHE A 352 -3.79 3.40 -5.48
C PHE A 352 -3.23 3.76 -6.86
N ALA A 353 -3.93 4.58 -7.64
CA ALA A 353 -3.59 4.87 -9.04
C ALA A 353 -2.19 5.49 -9.22
N HIS A 354 -1.71 6.22 -8.23
CA HIS A 354 -0.40 6.86 -8.24
C HIS A 354 0.79 5.88 -8.34
N HIS A 355 0.61 4.62 -7.91
CA HIS A 355 1.59 3.53 -8.09
C HIS A 355 1.66 3.02 -9.53
N PHE A 356 0.61 3.27 -10.32
CA PHE A 356 0.41 2.75 -11.68
C PHE A 356 0.38 3.85 -12.73
N ALA A 357 0.80 5.06 -12.37
CA ALA A 357 0.92 6.18 -13.28
C ALA A 357 2.12 5.98 -14.22
N ILE A 358 1.93 6.20 -15.52
CA ILE A 358 3.04 6.22 -16.47
C ILE A 358 3.77 7.55 -16.31
N ARG A 359 5.05 7.49 -15.93
CA ARG A 359 5.89 8.69 -15.77
C ARG A 359 6.90 8.76 -16.90
N LEU A 360 6.73 9.75 -17.76
CA LEU A 360 7.69 10.07 -18.82
C LEU A 360 8.55 11.27 -18.37
N PRO A 361 9.78 11.42 -18.89
CA PRO A 361 10.59 12.61 -18.63
C PRO A 361 9.81 13.90 -18.97
N PRO A 362 10.01 15.02 -18.25
CA PRO A 362 9.31 16.27 -18.54
C PRO A 362 9.54 16.80 -19.97
N SER A 363 10.67 16.48 -20.58
CA SER A 363 10.98 16.83 -21.97
C SER A 363 10.31 15.94 -23.01
N HIS A 364 9.65 14.85 -22.58
CA HIS A 364 9.03 13.91 -23.50
C HIS A 364 7.74 14.51 -24.09
N PRO A 365 7.50 14.40 -25.41
CA PRO A 365 6.31 14.96 -26.03
C PRO A 365 4.98 14.53 -25.38
N PHE A 366 4.84 13.25 -24.99
CA PHE A 366 3.65 12.74 -24.29
C PHE A 366 3.55 13.04 -22.78
N SER A 367 4.50 13.77 -22.17
CA SER A 367 4.57 13.94 -20.71
C SER A 367 3.30 14.59 -20.13
N ASP A 368 2.85 15.69 -20.73
CA ASP A 368 1.64 16.41 -20.29
C ASP A 368 0.38 15.56 -20.45
N LEU A 369 0.30 14.80 -21.55
CA LEU A 369 -0.84 13.91 -21.80
C LEU A 369 -0.94 12.81 -20.74
N TYR A 370 0.17 12.13 -20.46
CA TYR A 370 0.20 10.97 -19.55
C TYR A 370 0.08 11.35 -18.08
N THR A 371 0.42 12.59 -17.72
CA THR A 371 0.23 13.13 -16.37
C THR A 371 -1.16 13.73 -16.14
N SER A 372 -1.97 13.88 -17.19
CA SER A 372 -3.33 14.39 -17.09
C SER A 372 -4.25 13.46 -16.27
N SER A 373 -5.26 14.03 -15.62
CA SER A 373 -6.26 13.27 -14.84
C SER A 373 -7.03 12.26 -15.69
N VAL A 374 -7.16 12.51 -17.00
CA VAL A 374 -7.85 11.62 -17.95
C VAL A 374 -7.03 10.35 -18.23
N PHE A 375 -5.70 10.42 -18.10
CA PHE A 375 -4.75 9.32 -18.28
C PHE A 375 -4.36 8.61 -16.96
N ALA A 376 -4.94 9.04 -15.83
CA ALA A 376 -4.79 8.38 -14.54
C ALA A 376 -5.21 6.90 -14.62
N ALA A 377 -4.66 6.04 -13.75
CA ALA A 377 -4.89 4.59 -13.83
C ALA A 377 -6.33 4.19 -13.53
N ASP A 378 -6.97 4.93 -12.63
CA ASP A 378 -8.38 4.87 -12.29
C ASP A 378 -9.24 5.82 -13.14
N GLY A 379 -8.63 6.52 -14.11
CA GLY A 379 -9.31 7.44 -15.01
C GLY A 379 -10.14 6.71 -16.08
N PRO A 380 -11.24 7.32 -16.56
CA PRO A 380 -12.10 6.72 -17.59
C PRO A 380 -11.48 6.71 -19.01
N GLY A 381 -10.35 7.40 -19.19
CA GLY A 381 -9.79 7.71 -20.52
C GLY A 381 -10.57 8.82 -21.24
N PRO A 382 -10.02 9.37 -22.33
CA PRO A 382 -10.68 10.42 -23.09
C PRO A 382 -11.85 9.85 -23.92
N SER A 383 -12.95 10.59 -24.01
CA SER A 383 -13.98 10.33 -25.01
C SER A 383 -13.49 10.61 -26.43
N SER A 384 -14.15 10.06 -27.44
CA SER A 384 -13.80 10.32 -28.85
C SER A 384 -13.82 11.82 -29.20
N TYR A 385 -14.77 12.58 -28.65
CA TYR A 385 -14.85 14.02 -28.86
C TYR A 385 -13.69 14.76 -28.18
N GLN A 386 -13.32 14.38 -26.95
CA GLN A 386 -12.19 14.96 -26.25
C GLN A 386 -10.86 14.68 -26.97
N ALA A 387 -10.66 13.46 -27.47
CA ALA A 387 -9.46 13.10 -28.22
C ALA A 387 -9.31 13.89 -29.53
N LEU A 388 -10.41 14.12 -30.25
CA LEU A 388 -10.39 14.96 -31.45
C LEU A 388 -10.21 16.45 -31.12
N ALA A 389 -10.88 16.94 -30.08
CA ALA A 389 -10.79 18.32 -29.65
C ALA A 389 -9.40 18.69 -29.09
N SER A 390 -8.62 17.71 -28.60
CA SER A 390 -7.25 17.91 -28.12
C SER A 390 -6.21 17.94 -29.24
N THR A 391 -6.57 17.72 -30.51
CA THR A 391 -5.64 17.75 -31.66
C THR A 391 -4.76 19.02 -31.71
N PRO A 392 -5.27 20.24 -31.41
CA PRO A 392 -4.43 21.45 -31.36
C PRO A 392 -3.36 21.43 -30.26
N GLN A 393 -3.49 20.54 -29.27
CA GLN A 393 -2.54 20.32 -28.17
C GLN A 393 -1.48 19.26 -28.53
N CYS A 394 -1.52 18.70 -29.75
CA CYS A 394 -0.53 17.73 -30.22
C CYS A 394 0.88 18.34 -30.19
N PRO A 395 1.83 17.73 -29.47
CA PRO A 395 3.20 18.23 -29.39
C PRO A 395 3.92 18.23 -30.74
N SER A 396 4.85 19.19 -30.92
CA SER A 396 5.71 19.21 -32.10
C SER A 396 6.59 17.95 -32.17
N GLY A 397 6.56 17.26 -33.30
CA GLY A 397 7.36 16.04 -33.54
C GLY A 397 6.59 14.73 -33.40
N ILE A 398 5.35 14.77 -32.92
CA ILE A 398 4.41 13.63 -32.98
C ILE A 398 3.41 13.87 -34.11
N SER A 399 3.02 12.80 -34.82
CA SER A 399 1.93 12.90 -35.80
C SER A 399 0.57 13.01 -35.12
N ASN A 400 -0.38 13.75 -35.69
CA ASN A 400 -1.75 13.80 -35.15
C ASN A 400 -2.39 12.39 -35.03
N GLN A 401 -2.03 11.48 -35.94
CA GLN A 401 -2.51 10.09 -35.90
C GLN A 401 -2.00 9.35 -34.67
N GLU A 402 -0.70 9.44 -34.37
CA GLU A 402 -0.08 8.81 -33.20
C GLU A 402 -0.61 9.42 -31.89
N PHE A 403 -0.76 10.75 -31.84
CA PHE A 403 -1.34 11.43 -30.68
C PHE A 403 -2.80 11.01 -30.40
N ILE A 404 -3.61 10.86 -31.44
CA ILE A 404 -4.99 10.37 -31.33
C ILE A 404 -5.01 8.87 -30.99
N ALA A 405 -4.10 8.06 -31.53
CA ALA A 405 -4.02 6.63 -31.25
C ALA A 405 -3.73 6.34 -29.78
N HIS A 406 -2.78 7.07 -29.16
CA HIS A 406 -2.50 6.94 -27.71
C HIS A 406 -3.73 7.26 -26.85
N GLN A 407 -4.50 8.28 -27.23
CA GLN A 407 -5.76 8.63 -26.57
C GLN A 407 -6.84 7.57 -26.78
N ASN A 408 -6.98 7.03 -27.99
CA ASN A 408 -7.93 5.98 -28.32
C ASN A 408 -7.65 4.68 -27.56
N LEU A 409 -6.38 4.33 -27.34
CA LEU A 409 -5.99 3.16 -26.55
C LEU A 409 -6.46 3.24 -25.09
N MET A 410 -6.49 4.43 -24.50
CA MET A 410 -6.98 4.66 -23.14
C MET A 410 -8.51 4.63 -23.02
N ARG A 411 -9.24 4.65 -24.13
CA ARG A 411 -10.69 4.84 -24.15
C ARG A 411 -11.45 3.56 -23.77
N GLY A 412 -12.03 3.57 -22.57
CA GLY A 412 -13.06 2.62 -22.15
C GLY A 412 -12.56 1.19 -21.93
N THR A 413 -12.84 0.63 -20.76
CA THR A 413 -12.29 -0.66 -20.33
C THR A 413 -12.72 -1.84 -21.22
N ARG A 414 -14.00 -1.92 -21.61
CA ARG A 414 -14.54 -3.03 -22.43
C ARG A 414 -14.09 -3.02 -23.90
N ARG A 415 -13.65 -1.87 -24.43
CA ARG A 415 -13.21 -1.75 -25.85
C ARG A 415 -11.70 -1.78 -26.00
N ARG A 416 -10.97 -1.76 -24.89
CA ARG A 416 -9.50 -1.66 -24.84
C ARG A 416 -8.81 -2.64 -25.80
N TRP A 417 -9.13 -3.92 -25.70
CA TRP A 417 -8.51 -4.97 -26.51
C TRP A 417 -8.89 -4.91 -28.00
N LEU A 418 -10.12 -4.47 -28.31
CA LEU A 418 -10.53 -4.19 -29.69
C LEU A 418 -9.77 -2.99 -30.27
N CYS A 419 -9.54 -1.95 -29.46
CA CYS A 419 -8.70 -0.82 -29.85
C CYS A 419 -7.24 -1.24 -30.05
N ILE A 420 -6.66 -2.04 -29.16
CA ILE A 420 -5.31 -2.62 -29.35
C ILE A 420 -5.23 -3.37 -30.67
N LEU A 421 -6.18 -4.28 -30.95
CA LEU A 421 -6.22 -5.03 -32.21
C LEU A 421 -6.34 -4.12 -33.44
N THR A 422 -7.17 -3.07 -33.35
CA THR A 422 -7.36 -2.12 -34.45
C THR A 422 -6.08 -1.33 -34.72
N GLU A 423 -5.41 -0.83 -33.68
CA GLU A 423 -4.18 -0.08 -33.85
C GLU A 423 -3.01 -0.96 -34.31
N LEU A 424 -2.94 -2.24 -33.90
CA LEU A 424 -1.98 -3.22 -34.41
C LEU A 424 -2.14 -3.46 -35.92
N GLY A 425 -3.37 -3.42 -36.44
CA GLY A 425 -3.64 -3.51 -37.88
C GLY A 425 -3.49 -2.19 -38.64
N SER A 426 -3.13 -1.11 -37.94
CA SER A 426 -2.94 0.23 -38.52
C SER A 426 -1.45 0.59 -38.62
N SER A 427 -1.15 1.79 -39.12
CA SER A 427 0.20 2.38 -39.08
C SER A 427 0.29 3.59 -38.15
N ASN A 428 -0.68 3.77 -37.24
CA ASN A 428 -0.76 4.96 -36.40
C ASN A 428 0.20 4.92 -35.20
N LEU A 429 0.59 3.72 -34.75
CA LEU A 429 1.47 3.53 -33.60
C LEU A 429 2.87 3.13 -34.04
N ASN A 430 3.88 3.74 -33.43
CA ASN A 430 5.25 3.29 -33.55
C ASN A 430 5.58 2.31 -32.41
N LEU A 431 5.53 1.01 -32.70
CA LEU A 431 5.77 -0.08 -31.73
C LEU A 431 7.25 -0.25 -31.37
N SER A 432 8.16 0.40 -32.10
CA SER A 432 9.59 0.46 -31.76
C SER A 432 9.88 1.44 -30.61
N LEU A 433 8.96 2.37 -30.34
CA LEU A 433 9.12 3.36 -29.27
C LEU A 433 8.76 2.80 -27.89
N ARG A 434 9.51 3.25 -26.89
CA ARG A 434 9.39 2.78 -25.51
C ARG A 434 8.07 3.21 -24.86
N ASP A 435 7.63 4.44 -25.11
CA ASP A 435 6.40 4.99 -24.54
C ASP A 435 5.15 4.26 -25.06
N THR A 436 5.17 3.79 -26.31
CA THR A 436 4.16 2.88 -26.87
C THR A 436 4.15 1.55 -26.14
N THR A 437 5.31 0.91 -25.96
CA THR A 437 5.42 -0.36 -25.20
C THR A 437 4.94 -0.21 -23.77
N VAL A 438 5.32 0.86 -23.07
CA VAL A 438 4.88 1.11 -21.69
C VAL A 438 3.37 1.31 -21.60
N LEU A 439 2.76 2.05 -22.54
CA LEU A 439 1.32 2.22 -22.61
C LEU A 439 0.60 0.89 -22.86
N LEU A 440 1.02 0.14 -23.88
CA LEU A 440 0.42 -1.14 -24.24
C LEU A 440 0.59 -2.17 -23.13
N ARG A 441 1.77 -2.24 -22.49
CA ARG A 441 2.01 -3.09 -21.33
C ARG A 441 1.03 -2.78 -20.20
N ARG A 442 0.90 -1.51 -19.80
CA ARG A 442 -0.09 -1.12 -18.77
C ARG A 442 -1.50 -1.54 -19.16
N LEU A 443 -1.93 -1.24 -20.39
CA LEU A 443 -3.29 -1.53 -20.84
C LEU A 443 -3.58 -3.03 -20.94
N ALA A 444 -2.62 -3.81 -21.43
CA ALA A 444 -2.71 -5.25 -21.55
C ALA A 444 -2.62 -5.96 -20.19
N LEU A 445 -2.04 -5.32 -19.17
CA LEU A 445 -1.85 -5.90 -17.84
C LEU A 445 -2.87 -5.46 -16.79
N GLN A 446 -3.46 -4.28 -16.93
CA GLN A 446 -4.39 -3.73 -15.95
C GLN A 446 -5.68 -4.56 -15.86
N ALA A 447 -6.05 -4.93 -14.64
CA ALA A 447 -7.24 -5.69 -14.28
C ALA A 447 -8.54 -5.01 -14.80
N GLY A 448 -8.78 -3.78 -14.35
CA GLY A 448 -10.01 -3.04 -14.64
C GLY A 448 -11.17 -3.42 -13.72
N PRO A 449 -12.38 -2.89 -13.99
CA PRO A 449 -13.52 -3.08 -13.12
C PRO A 449 -14.05 -4.51 -13.16
N SER A 450 -14.46 -5.00 -11.99
CA SER A 450 -15.14 -6.29 -11.85
C SER A 450 -16.41 -6.36 -12.71
N SER A 451 -16.73 -7.54 -13.22
CA SER A 451 -17.88 -7.80 -14.10
C SER A 451 -18.63 -9.03 -13.60
N ASP A 452 -19.70 -8.83 -12.83
CA ASP A 452 -20.68 -9.87 -12.42
C ASP A 452 -20.08 -11.21 -11.95
N GLY A 453 -18.96 -11.19 -11.22
CA GLY A 453 -18.31 -12.43 -10.78
C GLY A 453 -17.61 -13.21 -11.89
N ASP A 454 -17.15 -12.52 -12.95
CA ASP A 454 -16.28 -13.06 -13.99
C ASP A 454 -14.80 -12.83 -13.68
N VAL A 455 -13.99 -13.91 -13.71
CA VAL A 455 -12.54 -13.87 -13.46
C VAL A 455 -11.84 -12.96 -14.47
N LEU A 456 -12.30 -12.94 -15.72
CA LEU A 456 -11.71 -12.12 -16.78
C LEU A 456 -12.04 -10.63 -16.64
N GLN A 457 -12.96 -10.26 -15.73
CA GLN A 457 -13.37 -8.89 -15.49
C GLN A 457 -13.87 -8.18 -16.77
N ALA A 458 -14.24 -6.91 -16.68
CA ALA A 458 -14.82 -6.21 -17.83
C ALA A 458 -13.85 -6.06 -19.02
N VAL A 459 -12.54 -6.02 -18.75
CA VAL A 459 -11.50 -5.77 -19.75
C VAL A 459 -11.25 -6.97 -20.65
N TYR A 460 -11.19 -8.19 -20.11
CA TYR A 460 -10.70 -9.37 -20.84
C TYR A 460 -11.81 -10.30 -21.34
N THR A 461 -13.09 -9.99 -21.11
CA THR A 461 -14.22 -10.79 -21.64
C THR A 461 -14.15 -11.08 -23.13
N VAL A 462 -13.56 -10.19 -23.94
CA VAL A 462 -13.41 -10.36 -25.39
C VAL A 462 -12.54 -11.57 -25.78
N PHE A 463 -11.66 -12.05 -24.89
CA PHE A 463 -10.85 -13.26 -25.15
C PHE A 463 -11.67 -14.55 -25.23
N ARG A 464 -12.96 -14.51 -24.85
CA ARG A 464 -13.89 -15.63 -25.09
C ARG A 464 -14.39 -15.69 -26.52
N ASP A 465 -14.24 -14.63 -27.31
CA ASP A 465 -14.60 -14.62 -28.72
C ASP A 465 -13.48 -15.28 -29.55
N PRO A 466 -13.76 -16.43 -30.20
CA PRO A 466 -12.76 -17.12 -31.01
C PRO A 466 -12.26 -16.26 -32.18
N GLN A 467 -13.14 -15.47 -32.82
CA GLN A 467 -12.74 -14.63 -33.96
C GLN A 467 -11.78 -13.55 -33.52
N PHE A 468 -12.05 -12.88 -32.39
CA PHE A 468 -11.12 -11.93 -31.82
C PHE A 468 -9.75 -12.56 -31.57
N CYS A 469 -9.71 -13.73 -30.91
CA CYS A 469 -8.46 -14.42 -30.59
C CYS A 469 -7.67 -14.77 -31.85
N PHE A 470 -8.32 -15.31 -32.89
CA PHE A 470 -7.64 -15.65 -34.14
C PHE A 470 -7.10 -14.42 -34.85
N ARG A 471 -7.87 -13.32 -34.90
CA ARG A 471 -7.42 -12.06 -35.51
C ARG A 471 -6.24 -11.46 -34.76
N LEU A 472 -6.24 -11.51 -33.43
CA LEU A 472 -5.11 -11.04 -32.63
C LEU A 472 -3.85 -11.90 -32.86
N ILE A 473 -4.00 -13.23 -32.93
CA ILE A 473 -2.90 -14.14 -33.27
C ILE A 473 -2.32 -13.77 -34.65
N GLU A 474 -3.15 -13.60 -35.67
CA GLU A 474 -2.70 -13.24 -37.02
C GLU A 474 -1.91 -11.92 -37.04
N GLN A 475 -2.38 -10.89 -36.32
CA GLN A 475 -1.69 -9.61 -36.25
C GLN A 475 -0.35 -9.72 -35.53
N VAL A 476 -0.28 -10.43 -34.40
CA VAL A 476 0.98 -10.61 -33.67
C VAL A 476 1.96 -11.42 -34.52
N GLU A 477 1.51 -12.50 -35.18
CA GLU A 477 2.32 -13.33 -36.06
C GLU A 477 2.95 -12.52 -37.21
N TYR A 478 2.15 -11.67 -37.86
CA TYR A 478 2.64 -10.76 -38.91
C TYR A 478 3.75 -9.83 -38.41
N HIS A 479 3.56 -9.22 -37.23
CA HIS A 479 4.54 -8.30 -36.66
C HIS A 479 5.83 -9.02 -36.23
N VAL A 480 5.73 -10.23 -35.67
CA VAL A 480 6.90 -11.06 -35.35
C VAL A 480 7.73 -11.34 -36.60
N GLN A 481 7.09 -11.72 -37.71
CA GLN A 481 7.78 -11.97 -38.98
C GLN A 481 8.45 -10.70 -39.53
N THR A 482 7.77 -9.55 -39.40
CA THR A 482 8.28 -8.26 -39.88
C THR A 482 9.57 -7.85 -39.17
N ILE A 483 9.65 -8.06 -37.85
CA ILE A 483 10.82 -7.66 -37.07
C ILE A 483 11.90 -8.74 -36.96
N ALA A 484 11.66 -9.97 -37.44
CA ALA A 484 12.50 -11.13 -37.15
C ALA A 484 14.00 -10.95 -37.50
N SER A 485 14.35 -10.11 -38.46
CA SER A 485 15.74 -9.79 -38.83
C SER A 485 16.37 -8.63 -38.04
N SER A 486 15.57 -7.91 -37.26
CA SER A 486 15.94 -6.63 -36.62
C SER A 486 16.05 -6.78 -35.11
N TRP A 487 17.17 -7.32 -34.64
CA TRP A 487 17.46 -7.54 -33.22
C TRP A 487 17.45 -6.27 -32.33
N ARG A 488 17.38 -5.08 -32.93
CA ARG A 488 17.24 -3.80 -32.22
C ARG A 488 15.81 -3.55 -31.71
N GLU A 489 14.82 -4.29 -32.22
CA GLU A 489 13.39 -4.13 -31.95
C GLU A 489 12.94 -4.77 -30.63
N ASN A 490 13.70 -4.56 -29.54
CA ASN A 490 13.38 -5.15 -28.23
C ASN A 490 12.07 -4.61 -27.65
N ASN A 491 11.79 -3.30 -27.76
CA ASN A 491 10.53 -2.68 -27.29
C ASN A 491 9.32 -3.27 -28.01
N TYR A 492 9.48 -3.49 -29.31
CA TYR A 492 8.47 -4.08 -30.15
C TYR A 492 8.24 -5.54 -29.75
N MET A 493 9.32 -6.32 -29.67
CA MET A 493 9.26 -7.73 -29.24
C MET A 493 8.64 -7.89 -27.85
N GLU A 494 8.93 -6.99 -26.91
CA GLU A 494 8.30 -6.99 -25.58
C GLU A 494 6.77 -6.89 -25.66
N THR A 495 6.25 -5.97 -26.48
CA THR A 495 4.81 -5.84 -26.72
C THR A 495 4.24 -7.15 -27.28
N LEU A 496 4.90 -7.76 -28.26
CA LEU A 496 4.44 -9.00 -28.89
C LEU A 496 4.45 -10.19 -27.90
N VAL A 497 5.48 -10.29 -27.06
CA VAL A 497 5.56 -11.29 -25.98
C VAL A 497 4.38 -11.11 -25.02
N ILE A 498 4.12 -9.89 -24.54
CA ILE A 498 3.00 -9.61 -23.62
C ILE A 498 1.67 -10.06 -24.25
N LEU A 499 1.39 -9.66 -25.49
CA LEU A 499 0.14 -10.01 -26.19
C LEU A 499 0.01 -11.52 -26.40
N ALA A 500 1.08 -12.20 -26.80
CA ALA A 500 1.08 -13.65 -26.99
C ALA A 500 0.89 -14.41 -25.66
N THR A 501 1.55 -13.98 -24.58
CA THR A 501 1.36 -14.55 -23.25
C THR A 501 -0.07 -14.34 -22.75
N ARG A 502 -0.72 -13.20 -23.06
CA ARG A 502 -2.15 -13.00 -22.78
C ARG A 502 -3.04 -13.98 -23.52
N LEU A 503 -2.80 -14.19 -24.81
CA LEU A 503 -3.52 -15.20 -25.59
C LEU A 503 -3.36 -16.59 -24.98
N CYS A 504 -2.15 -16.99 -24.56
CA CYS A 504 -1.94 -18.29 -23.93
C CYS A 504 -2.68 -18.47 -22.61
N GLY A 505 -2.86 -17.40 -21.82
CA GLY A 505 -3.47 -17.46 -20.50
C GLY A 505 -4.98 -17.23 -20.47
N LEU A 506 -5.53 -16.46 -21.43
CA LEU A 506 -6.89 -15.93 -21.35
C LEU A 506 -7.79 -16.34 -22.52
N ALA A 507 -7.23 -16.79 -23.64
CA ALA A 507 -8.01 -17.09 -24.84
C ALA A 507 -8.94 -18.28 -24.65
N TYR A 508 -9.99 -18.31 -25.46
CA TYR A 508 -10.86 -19.46 -25.64
C TYR A 508 -10.05 -20.75 -25.95
N PRO A 509 -10.42 -21.94 -25.41
CA PRO A 509 -9.55 -23.12 -25.39
C PRO A 509 -8.95 -23.54 -26.75
N GLU A 510 -9.74 -23.46 -27.83
CA GLU A 510 -9.32 -23.83 -29.17
C GLU A 510 -8.26 -22.89 -29.75
N ALA A 511 -8.18 -21.64 -29.29
CA ALA A 511 -7.17 -20.68 -29.70
C ALA A 511 -5.85 -20.84 -28.94
N ILE A 512 -5.85 -21.48 -27.76
CA ILE A 512 -4.66 -21.62 -26.89
C ILE A 512 -3.54 -22.38 -27.60
N ALA A 513 -3.85 -23.45 -28.32
CA ALA A 513 -2.84 -24.23 -29.04
C ALA A 513 -2.10 -23.39 -30.10
N ARG A 514 -2.85 -22.56 -30.85
CA ARG A 514 -2.28 -21.66 -31.84
C ARG A 514 -1.51 -20.50 -31.19
N ALA A 515 -1.98 -19.98 -30.07
CA ALA A 515 -1.26 -18.98 -29.27
C ALA A 515 0.08 -19.52 -28.76
N ARG A 516 0.13 -20.77 -28.29
CA ARG A 516 1.38 -21.44 -27.87
C ARG A 516 2.35 -21.62 -29.05
N ALA A 517 1.86 -21.98 -30.23
CA ALA A 517 2.68 -22.07 -31.43
C ALA A 517 3.27 -20.70 -31.82
N LEU A 518 2.47 -19.62 -31.74
CA LEU A 518 2.94 -18.25 -31.92
C LEU A 518 4.03 -17.88 -30.88
N LEU A 519 3.83 -18.23 -29.61
CA LEU A 519 4.81 -17.95 -28.56
C LEU A 519 6.13 -18.72 -28.78
N LEU A 520 6.07 -19.94 -29.31
CA LEU A 520 7.24 -20.70 -29.75
C LEU A 520 7.96 -20.03 -30.93
N GLN A 521 7.22 -19.46 -31.89
CA GLN A 521 7.82 -18.69 -32.98
C GLN A 521 8.56 -17.46 -32.45
N ILE A 522 7.94 -16.70 -31.52
CA ILE A 522 8.57 -15.56 -30.83
C ILE A 522 9.86 -15.99 -30.14
N ARG A 523 9.80 -17.11 -29.40
CA ARG A 523 10.96 -17.71 -28.72
C ARG A 523 12.10 -17.99 -29.69
N ASN A 524 11.79 -18.61 -30.84
CA ASN A 524 12.80 -18.94 -31.84
C ASN A 524 13.45 -17.68 -32.46
N VAL A 525 12.68 -16.63 -32.72
CA VAL A 525 13.22 -15.34 -33.18
C VAL A 525 14.17 -14.75 -32.12
N ALA A 526 13.76 -14.74 -30.85
CA ALA A 526 14.59 -14.24 -29.76
C ALA A 526 15.87 -15.09 -29.55
N LEU A 527 15.80 -16.42 -29.70
CA LEU A 527 16.96 -17.31 -29.71
C LEU A 527 17.91 -17.02 -30.88
N THR A 528 17.41 -16.66 -32.06
CA THR A 528 18.26 -16.23 -33.17
C THR A 528 18.95 -14.90 -32.86
N TRP A 529 18.22 -13.93 -32.31
CA TRP A 529 18.80 -12.64 -31.91
C TRP A 529 19.90 -12.79 -30.87
N LEU A 530 19.66 -13.58 -29.80
CA LEU A 530 20.67 -13.75 -28.75
C LEU A 530 21.94 -14.41 -29.27
N ARG A 531 21.83 -15.39 -30.18
CA ARG A 531 22.99 -16.07 -30.79
C ARG A 531 23.81 -15.10 -31.63
N LEU A 532 23.15 -14.27 -32.45
CA LEU A 532 23.81 -13.24 -33.27
C LEU A 532 24.51 -12.21 -32.37
N LEU A 533 23.79 -11.67 -31.40
CA LEU A 533 24.30 -10.64 -30.49
C LEU A 533 25.46 -11.13 -29.62
N ARG A 534 25.42 -12.40 -29.18
CA ARG A 534 26.52 -13.03 -28.46
C ARG A 534 27.79 -13.10 -29.31
N ASN A 535 27.66 -13.42 -30.60
CA ASN A 535 28.80 -13.45 -31.51
C ASN A 535 29.36 -12.05 -31.77
N GLU A 536 28.48 -11.07 -32.01
CA GLU A 536 28.86 -9.65 -32.17
C GLU A 536 29.60 -9.12 -30.94
N MET A 537 29.07 -9.39 -29.74
CA MET A 537 29.69 -9.00 -28.47
C MET A 537 31.11 -9.57 -28.32
N ARG A 538 31.35 -10.83 -28.74
CA ARG A 538 32.66 -11.48 -28.65
C ARG A 538 33.64 -11.03 -29.74
N ALA A 539 33.13 -10.73 -30.93
CA ALA A 539 33.94 -10.31 -32.08
C ALA A 539 34.30 -8.82 -32.05
N ALA A 540 33.55 -8.01 -31.29
CA ALA A 540 33.76 -6.58 -31.17
C ALA A 540 35.16 -6.25 -30.61
N GLN A 541 35.92 -5.46 -31.35
CA GLN A 541 37.22 -4.94 -30.93
C GLN A 541 37.07 -3.67 -30.09
N GLU A 542 36.01 -2.91 -30.33
CA GLU A 542 35.69 -1.67 -29.61
C GLU A 542 34.78 -1.96 -28.42
N ALA A 543 35.14 -1.40 -27.26
CA ALA A 543 34.38 -1.59 -26.03
C ALA A 543 32.93 -1.10 -26.13
N ASP A 544 32.69 0.02 -26.84
CA ASP A 544 31.34 0.58 -26.98
C ASP A 544 30.41 -0.30 -27.82
N VAL A 545 30.94 -0.91 -28.89
CA VAL A 545 30.20 -1.87 -29.73
C VAL A 545 29.90 -3.14 -28.94
N ALA A 546 30.89 -3.67 -28.22
CA ALA A 546 30.71 -4.83 -27.34
C ALA A 546 29.65 -4.55 -26.26
N ASN A 547 29.71 -3.37 -25.64
CA ASN A 547 28.75 -2.93 -24.62
C ASN A 547 27.33 -2.79 -25.20
N GLN A 548 27.19 -2.21 -26.39
CA GLN A 548 25.87 -2.06 -26.99
C GLN A 548 25.28 -3.43 -27.39
N ALA A 549 26.08 -4.32 -27.97
CA ALA A 549 25.67 -5.67 -28.31
C ALA A 549 25.26 -6.46 -27.06
N ALA A 550 26.05 -6.38 -25.98
CA ALA A 550 25.74 -7.01 -24.70
C ALA A 550 24.42 -6.50 -24.10
N ARG A 551 24.10 -5.20 -24.21
CA ARG A 551 22.81 -4.65 -23.74
C ARG A 551 21.62 -5.26 -24.48
N TYR A 552 21.69 -5.28 -25.81
CA TYR A 552 20.64 -5.91 -26.62
C TYR A 552 20.56 -7.41 -26.34
N CYS A 553 21.71 -8.08 -26.20
CA CYS A 553 21.80 -9.52 -25.92
C CYS A 553 21.09 -9.87 -24.61
N PHE A 554 21.38 -9.09 -23.55
CA PHE A 554 20.76 -9.24 -22.24
C PHE A 554 19.23 -9.09 -22.31
N SER A 555 18.74 -8.03 -22.95
CA SER A 555 17.31 -7.81 -23.14
C SER A 555 16.63 -8.90 -23.97
N SER A 556 17.23 -9.33 -25.09
CA SER A 556 16.67 -10.40 -25.92
C SER A 556 16.64 -11.74 -25.17
N ALA A 557 17.63 -12.00 -24.31
CA ALA A 557 17.65 -13.19 -23.46
C ALA A 557 16.52 -13.16 -22.41
N LEU A 558 16.25 -12.01 -21.78
CA LEU A 558 15.11 -11.83 -20.88
C LEU A 558 13.77 -12.03 -21.60
N LEU A 559 13.59 -11.42 -22.78
CA LEU A 559 12.38 -11.60 -23.59
C LEU A 559 12.18 -13.06 -24.03
N CYS A 560 13.26 -13.73 -24.42
CA CYS A 560 13.25 -15.16 -24.74
C CYS A 560 12.77 -15.99 -23.54
N ARG A 561 13.30 -15.71 -22.34
CA ARG A 561 12.91 -16.42 -21.12
C ARG A 561 11.47 -16.14 -20.71
N GLN A 562 10.98 -14.92 -20.93
CA GLN A 562 9.56 -14.58 -20.70
C GLN A 562 8.58 -15.41 -21.54
N THR A 563 8.99 -15.92 -22.70
CA THR A 563 8.16 -16.83 -23.51
C THR A 563 7.87 -18.19 -22.83
N PHE A 564 8.51 -18.50 -21.70
CA PHE A 564 8.24 -19.70 -20.89
C PHE A 564 7.28 -19.41 -19.71
N SER A 565 6.78 -18.18 -19.62
CA SER A 565 5.89 -17.77 -18.54
C SER A 565 4.62 -18.63 -18.44
N PRO A 566 3.91 -18.98 -19.54
CA PRO A 566 2.75 -19.87 -19.44
C PRO A 566 3.07 -21.21 -18.79
N GLU A 567 4.21 -21.82 -19.18
CA GLU A 567 4.64 -23.10 -18.66
C GLU A 567 5.03 -23.02 -17.18
N ALA A 568 5.69 -21.93 -16.77
CA ALA A 568 6.00 -21.64 -15.38
C ALA A 568 4.73 -21.49 -14.52
N CYS A 569 3.66 -20.90 -15.07
CA CYS A 569 2.41 -20.70 -14.34
C CYS A 569 1.57 -21.98 -14.22
N SER A 570 1.50 -22.78 -15.29
CA SER A 570 0.76 -24.04 -15.27
C SER A 570 1.55 -25.21 -14.70
N LEU A 571 2.83 -25.00 -14.36
CA LEU A 571 3.78 -26.07 -13.99
C LEU A 571 3.78 -27.21 -15.03
N SER A 572 3.71 -26.83 -16.30
CA SER A 572 3.72 -27.81 -17.39
C SER A 572 5.15 -28.16 -17.76
N LYS A 573 5.40 -29.44 -18.02
CA LYS A 573 6.73 -29.94 -18.37
C LYS A 573 7.20 -29.36 -19.71
N LEU A 574 8.43 -28.86 -19.75
CA LEU A 574 9.08 -28.51 -21.00
C LEU A 574 9.54 -29.76 -21.73
N ASP A 575 9.44 -29.73 -23.06
CA ASP A 575 10.18 -30.67 -23.90
C ASP A 575 11.69 -30.38 -23.86
N ALA A 576 12.49 -31.29 -24.41
CA ALA A 576 13.94 -31.22 -24.33
C ALA A 576 14.53 -30.02 -25.10
N GLU A 577 13.94 -29.62 -26.22
CA GLU A 577 14.40 -28.50 -27.04
C GLU A 577 14.06 -27.15 -26.39
N SER A 578 12.84 -27.03 -25.86
CA SER A 578 12.37 -25.91 -25.07
C SER A 578 13.25 -25.72 -23.83
N PHE A 579 13.56 -26.79 -23.11
CA PHE A 579 14.49 -26.75 -21.97
C PHE A 579 15.90 -26.31 -22.40
N GLN A 580 16.44 -26.87 -23.48
CA GLN A 580 17.73 -26.44 -24.04
C GLN A 580 17.74 -24.94 -24.36
N GLY A 581 16.69 -24.43 -25.00
CA GLY A 581 16.54 -23.01 -25.33
C GLY A 581 16.50 -22.13 -24.08
N PHE A 582 15.82 -22.57 -23.02
CA PHE A 582 15.82 -21.88 -21.73
C PHE A 582 17.23 -21.82 -21.13
N VAL A 583 17.97 -22.94 -21.09
CA VAL A 583 19.34 -22.98 -20.58
C VAL A 583 20.27 -22.10 -21.42
N GLU A 584 20.17 -22.15 -22.75
CA GLU A 584 20.95 -21.30 -23.66
C GLU A 584 20.71 -19.81 -23.41
N ALA A 585 19.44 -19.41 -23.27
CA ALA A 585 19.09 -18.03 -22.94
C ALA A 585 19.61 -17.64 -21.55
N THR A 586 19.56 -18.54 -20.56
CA THR A 586 20.10 -18.32 -19.20
C THR A 586 21.59 -18.02 -19.22
N LEU A 587 22.37 -18.87 -19.88
CA LEU A 587 23.83 -18.75 -19.97
C LEU A 587 24.22 -17.49 -20.72
N THR A 588 23.52 -17.20 -21.82
CA THR A 588 23.77 -16.00 -22.63
C THR A 588 23.42 -14.72 -21.86
N MET A 589 22.32 -14.72 -21.10
CA MET A 589 21.97 -13.60 -20.22
C MET A 589 23.08 -13.32 -19.20
N GLN A 590 23.65 -14.37 -18.60
CA GLN A 590 24.76 -14.20 -17.65
C GLN A 590 26.03 -13.70 -18.32
N GLU A 591 26.36 -14.21 -19.50
CA GLU A 591 27.52 -13.72 -20.25
C GLU A 591 27.37 -12.25 -20.65
N ALA A 592 26.16 -11.86 -21.07
CA ALA A 592 25.83 -10.48 -21.46
C ALA A 592 25.73 -9.53 -20.25
N LEU A 593 25.82 -10.03 -19.01
CA LEU A 593 25.83 -9.24 -17.79
C LEU A 593 27.22 -8.61 -17.56
N VAL A 594 27.64 -7.75 -18.49
CA VAL A 594 28.95 -7.09 -18.48
C VAL A 594 28.91 -5.75 -17.71
N PHE A 595 27.73 -5.29 -17.29
CA PHE A 595 27.51 -3.97 -16.72
C PHE A 595 27.18 -4.00 -15.23
N ASP A 596 27.52 -2.90 -14.55
CA ASP A 596 27.01 -2.61 -13.21
C ASP A 596 25.47 -2.52 -13.24
N MET A 597 24.81 -3.40 -12.48
CA MET A 597 23.34 -3.42 -12.30
C MET A 597 22.79 -2.07 -11.80
N SER A 598 23.62 -1.23 -11.17
CA SER A 598 23.23 0.13 -10.76
C SER A 598 22.89 1.05 -11.94
N LYS A 599 23.37 0.72 -13.15
CA LYS A 599 23.16 1.48 -14.39
C LYS A 599 21.95 1.02 -15.18
N PHE A 600 21.21 0.01 -14.71
CA PHE A 600 19.98 -0.41 -15.37
C PHE A 600 18.94 0.69 -15.32
N THR A 601 18.22 0.87 -16.43
CA THR A 601 16.99 1.64 -16.41
C THR A 601 15.95 0.87 -15.58
N ASP A 602 14.92 1.58 -15.11
CA ASP A 602 13.87 0.94 -14.32
C ASP A 602 13.20 -0.21 -15.12
N GLU A 603 13.13 -0.12 -16.45
CA GLU A 603 12.53 -1.14 -17.32
C GLU A 603 13.35 -2.42 -17.36
N THR A 604 14.65 -2.32 -17.64
CA THR A 604 15.55 -3.49 -17.66
C THR A 604 15.55 -4.17 -16.29
N ARG A 605 15.53 -3.36 -15.23
CA ARG A 605 15.39 -3.86 -13.86
C ARG A 605 14.05 -4.58 -13.66
N ASN A 606 12.93 -4.02 -14.11
CA ASN A 606 11.59 -4.64 -13.95
C ASN A 606 11.48 -5.94 -14.74
N LEU A 607 12.01 -6.01 -15.97
CA LEU A 607 12.08 -7.25 -16.77
C LEU A 607 12.91 -8.33 -16.05
N LEU A 608 14.06 -7.95 -15.48
CA LEU A 608 14.89 -8.87 -14.70
C LEU A 608 14.19 -9.34 -13.42
N VAL A 609 13.49 -8.45 -12.71
CA VAL A 609 12.73 -8.83 -11.50
C VAL A 609 11.61 -9.80 -11.84
N HIS A 610 10.85 -9.55 -12.90
CA HIS A 610 9.84 -10.47 -13.40
C HIS A 610 10.46 -11.85 -13.74
N ASP A 611 11.60 -11.87 -14.43
CA ASP A 611 12.32 -13.11 -14.74
C ASP A 611 12.75 -13.87 -13.47
N ILE A 612 13.35 -13.19 -12.49
CA ILE A 612 13.77 -13.81 -11.22
C ILE A 612 12.60 -14.49 -10.51
N LYS A 613 11.43 -13.84 -10.46
CA LYS A 613 10.25 -14.40 -9.79
C LYS A 613 9.64 -15.56 -10.57
N MET A 614 9.61 -15.47 -11.90
CA MET A 614 9.18 -16.58 -12.75
C MET A 614 10.08 -17.81 -12.54
N VAL A 615 11.40 -17.63 -12.49
CA VAL A 615 12.36 -18.70 -12.19
C VAL A 615 12.16 -19.26 -10.80
N ALA A 616 11.90 -18.41 -9.81
CA ALA A 616 11.64 -18.87 -8.44
C ALA A 616 10.43 -19.81 -8.39
N ALA A 617 9.35 -19.43 -9.09
CA ALA A 617 8.16 -20.29 -9.22
C ALA A 617 8.44 -21.58 -10.01
N PHE A 618 9.34 -21.53 -10.98
CA PHE A 618 9.66 -22.67 -11.86
C PHE A 618 10.83 -23.54 -11.39
N ARG A 619 11.43 -23.20 -10.24
CA ARG A 619 12.71 -23.77 -9.75
C ARG A 619 12.68 -25.29 -9.68
N THR A 620 11.64 -25.86 -9.07
CA THR A 620 11.54 -27.32 -8.86
C THR A 620 11.52 -28.07 -10.18
N GLU A 621 10.70 -27.61 -11.13
CA GLU A 621 10.60 -28.22 -12.47
C GLU A 621 11.92 -28.08 -13.25
N LEU A 622 12.57 -26.91 -13.19
CA LEU A 622 13.86 -26.70 -13.85
C LEU A 622 14.95 -27.65 -13.34
N LEU A 623 14.96 -27.95 -12.03
CA LEU A 623 15.89 -28.92 -11.44
C LEU A 623 15.59 -30.35 -11.92
N GLU A 624 14.32 -30.76 -11.97
CA GLU A 624 13.92 -32.06 -12.50
C GLU A 624 14.28 -32.21 -13.98
N LEU A 625 14.05 -31.17 -14.78
CA LEU A 625 14.40 -31.14 -16.20
C LEU A 625 15.91 -31.21 -16.44
N ALA A 626 16.72 -30.57 -15.59
CA ALA A 626 18.18 -30.65 -15.67
C ALA A 626 18.68 -32.08 -15.45
N MET A 627 18.09 -32.82 -14.52
CA MET A 627 18.41 -34.23 -14.27
C MET A 627 17.89 -35.15 -15.39
N LYS A 628 16.73 -34.81 -15.97
CA LYS A 628 16.12 -35.61 -17.05
C LYS A 628 16.81 -35.44 -18.40
N TYR A 629 17.23 -34.21 -18.72
CA TYR A 629 17.75 -33.80 -20.03
C TYR A 629 19.23 -33.36 -19.95
N VAL A 630 20.07 -34.14 -19.28
CA VAL A 630 21.51 -33.85 -19.07
C VAL A 630 22.25 -33.56 -20.39
N SER A 631 21.97 -34.33 -21.44
CA SER A 631 22.56 -34.11 -22.76
C SER A 631 22.24 -32.73 -23.34
N HIS A 632 21.02 -32.23 -23.11
CA HIS A 632 20.57 -30.92 -23.57
C HIS A 632 21.17 -29.76 -22.77
N VAL A 633 21.49 -29.98 -21.48
CA VAL A 633 22.35 -29.05 -20.75
C VAL A 633 23.71 -28.96 -21.45
N GLY A 634 24.34 -30.10 -21.75
CA GLY A 634 25.60 -30.16 -22.49
C GLY A 634 25.53 -29.49 -23.87
N PHE A 635 24.41 -29.63 -24.60
CA PHE A 635 24.20 -28.95 -25.88
C PHE A 635 24.09 -27.43 -25.72
N ALA A 636 23.36 -26.94 -24.72
CA ALA A 636 23.27 -25.50 -24.44
C ALA A 636 24.64 -24.91 -24.03
N ILE A 637 25.41 -25.62 -23.21
CA ILE A 637 26.80 -25.27 -22.83
C ILE A 637 27.70 -25.22 -24.07
N ASN A 638 27.59 -26.20 -24.96
CA ASN A 638 28.34 -26.24 -26.22
C ASN A 638 27.98 -25.10 -27.16
N ALA A 639 26.70 -24.75 -27.25
CA ALA A 639 26.23 -23.64 -28.07
C ALA A 639 26.68 -22.28 -27.52
N THR A 640 26.79 -22.14 -26.20
CA THR A 640 27.11 -20.89 -25.52
C THR A 640 28.61 -20.68 -25.39
N TRP A 641 29.35 -21.53 -24.68
CA TRP A 641 30.76 -21.24 -24.36
C TRP A 641 31.72 -21.33 -25.58
N PRO A 642 32.80 -20.52 -25.63
CA PRO A 642 33.75 -20.50 -26.74
C PRO A 642 34.45 -21.85 -26.94
N ALA A 643 34.40 -22.41 -28.16
CA ALA A 643 35.01 -23.71 -28.45
C ALA A 643 36.50 -23.72 -28.05
N GLY A 644 36.87 -24.60 -27.13
CA GLY A 644 38.28 -24.94 -26.88
C GLY A 644 38.82 -25.81 -28.03
N SER A 645 40.11 -26.10 -28.03
CA SER A 645 40.79 -26.93 -29.05
C SER A 645 40.34 -28.41 -29.11
N GLY A 646 39.21 -28.78 -28.50
CA GLY A 646 38.64 -30.13 -28.50
C GLY A 646 37.13 -30.14 -28.15
N LYS A 647 36.48 -31.28 -28.42
CA LYS A 647 35.08 -31.53 -28.06
C LYS A 647 34.96 -31.58 -26.53
N ARG A 648 34.09 -30.78 -25.92
CA ARG A 648 33.86 -30.83 -24.47
C ARG A 648 33.24 -32.18 -24.10
N THR A 649 33.86 -32.87 -23.15
CA THR A 649 33.33 -34.08 -22.51
C THR A 649 32.87 -33.74 -21.12
N TYR A 650 31.62 -34.10 -20.79
CA TYR A 650 31.05 -33.93 -19.47
C TYR A 650 31.13 -35.27 -18.74
N SER A 651 31.53 -35.29 -17.46
CA SER A 651 31.36 -36.46 -16.61
C SER A 651 29.87 -36.73 -16.38
N GLU A 652 29.50 -37.86 -15.78
CA GLU A 652 28.17 -37.95 -15.15
C GLU A 652 28.11 -36.92 -14.00
N TRP A 653 26.97 -36.23 -13.89
CA TRP A 653 26.74 -35.11 -12.95
C TRP A 653 25.88 -35.56 -11.78
#